data_AF-A0A931HTC4-F1
#
_entry.id   AF-A0A931HTC4-F1
#
_cell.length_a   1.000
_cell.length_b   1.000
_cell.length_c   1.000
_cell.angle_alpha   90.00
_cell.angle_beta   90.00
_cell.angle_gamma   90.00
#
_symmetry.space_group_name_H-M   'P 1'
#
loop_
_entity.id
_entity.type
_entity.pdbx_description
1 polymer ?
#
loop_
_entity_poly.entity_id
_entity_poly.type
_entity_poly.pdbx_seq_one_letter_code
_entity_poly.pdbx_strand_id
1 'polypeptide(L)'
;MNEALKQWTSLDQQPPISEVEALRYLNDHEVEDSELKALLYVTLAYHRIKRHPEQDSLADQFIDEARTIDKHNSIVNDLYESKQMMQAYTLLKRTPLEQWVLHETDHDSAKAKKAKAIYSDVKDLREQWDQDLAEKTIVDATSRLNLYKDVFEQLTELEEMLDEAISSIENRRIRIPVRAINERTRKLSDDRDELYKKLPSFLTDRSNQNPLESFDQMVGLHDVKAYIKRYYHFLKYQQQRKSFGFSMVDEPGLHMIITGNPGTGKTTIARLLANIYHELGILDTKEVVEVNRSHLVGSYVGQSEENTMNYVKQAIGGVLFIDEAYSLKREGQTGNDYGQAVIDTLVSAMTGKEYGGKFAVILAGYPEEMRQFLWSNPGLRSRFPEQNHIQLPDYKMDELITIAEQAAIDNDFFFTEEALTEFNSLIDRERVDDSFGNARTVKNLVMKTVFQKGAQEAQRDKHHWLDHMRIDVDDLEWDRHSDENERSPMERLDELIGLKNVKQEVRKLSSFVQAQQKRKERGYPVVPIQLHSVFSGNPGTGKTTVAEIYADVLKECGLLKRGHMVVVSRSDLVAGYVGQTAMKTKKKIREALGGVLFIDEAYSLYNGGRDDFGKEAIETIVDEMTRHNENLVVILAGYQREMEQLVESNPGLSSRFKKYFHFPDYEEKELLEMTHYQADQYGYHFNEWAESFLLEKYTDHKVRGNGRFINNLVNEAIQYQAIRVMEDEVDDMNELELVDLEKAWNAVRRES
;
A
#
# COMPACT_ATOMS: atom_id res chain seq x y z
N MET A 1 16.38 -21.32 20.75
CA MET A 1 16.37 -19.87 21.07
C MET A 1 17.30 -19.56 22.24
N ASN A 2 16.97 -19.97 23.48
CA ASN A 2 17.76 -19.66 24.68
C ASN A 2 19.25 -20.05 24.55
N GLU A 3 19.55 -21.29 24.15
CA GLU A 3 20.95 -21.72 23.95
C GLU A 3 21.70 -20.91 22.87
N ALA A 4 21.02 -20.50 21.81
CA ALA A 4 21.63 -19.72 20.73
C ALA A 4 21.96 -18.29 21.21
N LEU A 5 21.06 -17.66 21.98
CA LEU A 5 21.30 -16.36 22.59
C LEU A 5 22.46 -16.40 23.59
N LYS A 6 22.55 -17.43 24.45
CA LYS A 6 23.66 -17.58 25.40
C LYS A 6 25.01 -17.85 24.73
N GLN A 7 25.01 -18.32 23.48
CA GLN A 7 26.23 -18.49 22.67
C GLN A 7 26.63 -17.23 21.90
N TRP A 8 25.77 -16.20 21.87
CA TRP A 8 26.05 -14.95 21.17
C TRP A 8 27.04 -14.11 21.98
N THR A 9 28.26 -14.00 21.45
CA THR A 9 29.42 -13.43 22.18
C THR A 9 30.07 -12.23 21.50
N SER A 10 29.60 -11.84 20.31
CA SER A 10 30.18 -10.75 19.52
C SER A 10 29.11 -9.99 18.74
N LEU A 11 29.15 -8.65 18.81
CA LEU A 11 28.26 -7.76 18.06
C LEU A 11 28.56 -7.68 16.56
N ASP A 12 29.73 -8.16 16.13
CA ASP A 12 30.05 -8.28 14.70
C ASP A 12 29.30 -9.46 14.05
N GLN A 13 28.71 -10.34 14.87
CA GLN A 13 27.76 -11.36 14.43
C GLN A 13 26.33 -10.86 14.65
N GLN A 14 25.45 -11.09 13.67
CA GLN A 14 24.03 -10.78 13.85
C GLN A 14 23.44 -11.59 15.02
N PRO A 15 22.51 -10.99 15.79
CA PRO A 15 21.80 -11.72 16.82
C PRO A 15 21.14 -12.98 16.25
N PRO A 16 21.09 -14.07 17.03
CA PRO A 16 20.55 -15.35 16.57
C PRO A 16 19.02 -15.36 16.38
N ILE A 17 18.34 -14.29 16.82
CA ILE A 17 16.91 -14.09 16.65
C ILE A 17 16.60 -12.70 16.10
N SER A 18 15.45 -12.58 15.46
CA SER A 18 14.90 -11.34 14.96
C SER A 18 14.34 -10.45 16.08
N GLU A 19 14.11 -9.18 15.75
CA GLU A 19 13.44 -8.22 16.64
C GLU A 19 12.02 -8.68 17.01
N VAL A 20 11.27 -9.22 16.05
CA VAL A 20 9.91 -9.75 16.25
C VAL A 20 9.91 -10.92 17.25
N GLU A 21 10.82 -11.88 17.09
CA GLU A 21 10.93 -13.02 18.00
C GLU A 21 11.28 -12.57 19.42
N ALA A 22 12.15 -11.57 19.57
CA ALA A 22 12.49 -11.01 20.88
C ALA A 22 11.28 -10.30 21.53
N LEU A 23 10.52 -9.50 20.76
CA LEU A 23 9.31 -8.82 21.25
C LEU A 23 8.21 -9.80 21.66
N ARG A 24 7.93 -10.82 20.84
CA ARG A 24 6.96 -11.88 21.17
C ARG A 24 7.37 -12.66 22.40
N TYR A 25 8.65 -13.01 22.52
CA TYR A 25 9.11 -13.74 23.68
C TYR A 25 8.93 -12.94 24.99
N LEU A 26 9.22 -11.63 24.96
CA LEU A 26 8.98 -10.74 26.10
C LEU A 26 7.48 -10.52 26.39
N ASN A 27 6.62 -10.60 25.37
CA ASN A 27 5.17 -10.50 25.53
C ASN A 27 4.57 -11.76 26.16
N ASP A 28 4.97 -12.93 25.68
CA ASP A 28 4.30 -14.19 25.99
C ASP A 28 4.82 -14.85 27.27
N HIS A 29 6.00 -14.45 27.75
CA HIS A 29 6.67 -15.11 28.87
C HIS A 29 7.12 -14.10 29.94
N GLU A 30 6.86 -14.43 31.20
CA GLU A 30 7.60 -13.84 32.32
C GLU A 30 9.02 -14.43 32.33
N VAL A 31 9.98 -13.67 31.81
CA VAL A 31 11.38 -14.11 31.72
C VAL A 31 12.06 -13.99 33.09
N GLU A 32 12.07 -15.09 33.85
CA GLU A 32 12.75 -15.17 35.15
C GLU A 32 14.28 -15.23 35.03
N ASP A 33 14.81 -15.85 33.96
CA ASP A 33 16.25 -15.93 33.71
C ASP A 33 16.79 -14.54 33.35
N SER A 34 17.51 -13.94 34.30
CA SER A 34 18.05 -12.58 34.18
C SER A 34 19.06 -12.44 33.04
N GLU A 35 19.89 -13.46 32.78
CA GLU A 35 20.83 -13.45 31.66
C GLU A 35 20.08 -13.43 30.33
N LEU A 36 19.07 -14.29 30.18
CA LEU A 36 18.24 -14.34 28.97
C LEU A 36 17.49 -13.01 28.76
N LYS A 37 16.92 -12.45 29.83
CA LYS A 37 16.19 -11.18 29.77
C LYS A 37 17.10 -10.03 29.32
N ALA A 38 18.32 -9.94 29.85
CA ALA A 38 19.30 -8.95 29.41
C ALA A 38 19.67 -9.13 27.92
N LEU A 39 19.88 -10.37 27.46
CA LEU A 39 20.19 -10.66 26.05
C LEU A 39 19.03 -10.31 25.09
N LEU A 40 17.78 -10.45 25.53
CA LEU A 40 16.61 -10.01 24.75
C LEU A 40 16.61 -8.49 24.56
N TYR A 41 16.83 -7.72 25.63
CA TYR A 41 16.94 -6.26 25.53
C TYR A 41 18.13 -5.80 24.67
N VAL A 42 19.29 -6.48 24.77
CA VAL A 42 20.43 -6.23 23.86
C VAL A 42 20.03 -6.50 22.41
N THR A 43 19.28 -7.57 22.14
CA THR A 43 18.82 -7.90 20.79
C THR A 43 17.89 -6.81 20.23
N LEU A 44 16.95 -6.31 21.04
CA LEU A 44 16.08 -5.19 20.66
C LEU A 44 16.88 -3.92 20.39
N ALA A 45 17.79 -3.54 21.29
CA ALA A 45 18.65 -2.37 21.11
C ALA A 45 19.52 -2.48 19.85
N TYR A 46 20.09 -3.65 19.58
CA TYR A 46 20.90 -3.91 18.39
C TYR A 46 20.12 -3.66 17.10
N HIS A 47 18.94 -4.29 16.96
CA HIS A 47 18.13 -4.14 15.74
C HIS A 47 17.61 -2.70 15.60
N ARG A 48 17.22 -2.08 16.73
CA ARG A 48 16.73 -0.70 16.74
C ARG A 48 17.81 0.32 16.35
N ILE A 49 19.04 0.21 16.86
CA ILE A 49 20.18 1.06 16.44
C ILE A 49 20.50 0.88 14.95
N LYS A 50 20.34 -0.35 14.44
CA LYS A 50 20.51 -0.61 13.01
C LYS A 50 19.46 0.12 12.16
N ARG A 51 18.19 0.15 12.60
CA ARG A 51 17.09 0.89 11.96
C ARG A 51 17.24 2.40 12.12
N HIS A 52 17.57 2.86 13.33
CA HIS A 52 17.66 4.25 13.75
C HIS A 52 19.08 4.55 14.30
N PRO A 53 20.05 4.93 13.43
CA PRO A 53 21.44 5.21 13.86
C PRO A 53 21.60 6.53 14.62
N GLU A 54 20.67 7.45 14.39
CA GLU A 54 20.61 8.71 15.13
C GLU A 54 19.99 8.43 16.50
N GLN A 55 20.24 9.31 17.45
CA GLN A 55 19.90 9.11 18.86
C GLN A 55 18.46 8.56 19.05
N ASP A 56 18.36 7.30 19.52
CA ASP A 56 17.10 6.58 19.73
C ASP A 56 16.90 6.32 21.22
N SER A 57 15.96 7.04 21.83
CA SER A 57 15.72 6.99 23.26
C SER A 57 15.24 5.62 23.76
N LEU A 58 14.58 4.82 22.92
CA LEU A 58 14.08 3.51 23.33
C LEU A 58 15.21 2.47 23.26
N ALA A 59 16.09 2.57 22.26
CA ALA A 59 17.33 1.79 22.26
C ALA A 59 18.20 2.11 23.49
N ASP A 60 18.23 3.38 23.91
CA ASP A 60 18.89 3.80 25.15
C ASP A 60 18.28 3.10 26.37
N GLN A 61 16.96 3.14 26.50
CA GLN A 61 16.23 2.48 27.58
C GLN A 61 16.48 0.96 27.60
N PHE A 62 16.47 0.28 26.46
CA PHE A 62 16.75 -1.16 26.40
C PHE A 62 18.17 -1.50 26.85
N ILE A 63 19.16 -0.69 26.51
CA ILE A 63 20.54 -0.90 26.98
C ILE A 63 20.62 -0.71 28.50
N ASP A 64 19.96 0.32 29.04
CA ASP A 64 19.97 0.60 30.48
C ASP A 64 19.25 -0.49 31.29
N GLU A 65 18.12 -1.00 30.78
CA GLU A 65 17.42 -2.16 31.35
C GLU A 65 18.31 -3.41 31.33
N ALA A 66 18.96 -3.71 30.18
CA ALA A 66 19.88 -4.84 30.07
C ALA A 66 21.03 -4.76 31.09
N ARG A 67 21.60 -3.56 31.29
CA ARG A 67 22.67 -3.32 32.27
C ARG A 67 22.19 -3.45 33.71
N THR A 68 20.97 -3.01 34.01
CA THR A 68 20.37 -3.12 35.34
C THR A 68 20.16 -4.59 35.73
N ILE A 69 19.80 -5.42 34.75
CA ILE A 69 19.56 -6.85 34.93
C ILE A 69 20.88 -7.64 35.02
N ASP A 70 21.80 -7.45 34.07
CA ASP A 70 23.08 -8.17 34.02
C ASP A 70 24.23 -7.29 33.54
N LYS A 71 24.80 -6.53 34.48
CA LYS A 71 25.98 -5.67 34.25
C LYS A 71 27.28 -6.43 33.96
N HIS A 72 27.34 -7.74 34.19
CA HIS A 72 28.57 -8.53 34.02
C HIS A 72 28.63 -9.26 32.69
N ASN A 73 27.52 -9.29 31.96
CA ASN A 73 27.48 -9.87 30.63
C ASN A 73 28.40 -9.11 29.66
N SER A 74 29.20 -9.86 28.90
CA SER A 74 30.16 -9.29 27.96
C SER A 74 29.48 -8.54 26.81
N ILE A 75 28.36 -9.04 26.28
CA ILE A 75 27.72 -8.43 25.11
C ILE A 75 26.91 -7.17 25.48
N VAL A 76 26.31 -7.16 26.68
CA VAL A 76 25.64 -5.97 27.23
C VAL A 76 26.64 -4.83 27.37
N ASN A 77 27.82 -5.12 27.94
CA ASN A 77 28.89 -4.13 28.07
C ASN A 77 29.46 -3.70 26.72
N ASP A 78 29.74 -4.63 25.80
CA ASP A 78 30.26 -4.31 24.46
C ASP A 78 29.28 -3.41 23.68
N LEU A 79 27.96 -3.62 23.81
CA LEU A 79 26.95 -2.80 23.14
C LEU A 79 26.90 -1.39 23.73
N TYR A 80 26.92 -1.29 25.06
CA TYR A 80 26.99 -0.01 25.75
C TYR A 80 28.26 0.77 25.36
N GLU A 81 29.42 0.13 25.44
CA GLU A 81 30.71 0.73 25.11
C GLU A 81 30.76 1.18 23.64
N SER A 82 30.29 0.32 22.70
CA SER A 82 30.23 0.65 21.27
C SER A 82 29.32 1.85 20.97
N LYS A 83 28.19 1.95 21.67
CA LYS A 83 27.28 3.09 21.55
C LYS A 83 27.91 4.38 22.09
N GLN A 84 28.55 4.33 23.27
CA GLN A 84 29.23 5.50 23.85
C GLN A 84 30.35 5.99 22.93
N MET A 85 31.10 5.06 22.32
CA MET A 85 32.10 5.40 21.29
C MET A 85 31.48 6.06 20.06
N MET A 86 30.31 5.59 19.60
CA MET A 86 29.60 6.19 18.46
C MET A 86 29.08 7.60 18.78
N GLN A 87 28.59 7.81 20.00
CA GLN A 87 28.18 9.14 20.49
C GLN A 87 29.38 10.10 20.54
N ALA A 88 30.51 9.66 21.12
CA ALA A 88 31.76 10.40 21.14
C ALA A 88 32.25 10.79 19.74
N TYR A 89 32.26 9.83 18.79
CA TYR A 89 32.58 10.12 17.39
C TYR A 89 31.64 11.17 16.78
N THR A 90 30.33 11.04 17.03
CA THR A 90 29.32 11.96 16.48
C THR A 90 29.49 13.38 17.03
N LEU A 91 29.80 13.52 18.33
CA LEU A 91 30.12 14.80 18.95
C LEU A 91 31.37 15.43 18.31
N LEU A 92 32.48 14.69 18.24
CA LEU A 92 33.72 15.16 17.62
C LEU A 92 33.55 15.52 16.14
N LYS A 93 32.70 14.81 15.40
CA LYS A 93 32.39 15.09 13.99
C LYS A 93 31.60 16.39 13.81
N ARG A 94 30.70 16.72 14.74
CA ARG A 94 29.91 17.97 14.70
C ARG A 94 30.72 19.19 15.11
N THR A 95 31.77 18.97 15.89
CA THR A 95 32.69 20.01 16.34
C THR A 95 33.67 20.42 15.23
N PRO A 96 33.84 21.73 14.95
CA PRO A 96 34.75 22.20 13.91
C PRO A 96 36.21 22.18 14.39
N LEU A 97 36.75 20.98 14.64
CA LEU A 97 38.12 20.77 15.15
C LEU A 97 39.17 21.46 14.25
N GLU A 98 38.93 21.53 12.94
CA GLU A 98 39.84 22.18 11.99
C GLU A 98 39.92 23.71 12.19
N GLN A 99 38.95 24.30 12.89
CA GLN A 99 38.92 25.73 13.22
C GLN A 99 39.62 26.06 14.55
N TRP A 100 39.90 25.06 15.39
CA TRP A 100 40.60 25.17 16.67
C TRP A 100 42.12 25.34 16.52
N VAL A 101 42.53 26.26 15.64
CA VAL A 101 43.94 26.58 15.36
C VAL A 101 44.26 27.99 15.84
N LEU A 102 45.22 28.13 16.75
CA LEU A 102 45.76 29.43 17.18
C LEU A 102 46.99 29.78 16.33
N HIS A 103 47.14 31.02 15.87
CA HIS A 103 48.35 31.45 15.15
C HIS A 103 49.30 32.22 16.08
N GLU A 104 50.60 31.95 16.00
CA GLU A 104 51.61 32.69 16.78
C GLU A 104 51.64 34.19 16.46
N THR A 105 51.25 34.55 15.24
CA THR A 105 51.22 35.93 14.71
C THR A 105 50.00 36.76 15.16
N ASP A 106 48.98 36.13 15.74
CA ASP A 106 47.77 36.83 16.19
C ASP A 106 48.06 37.75 17.39
N HIS A 107 47.39 38.90 17.47
CA HIS A 107 47.44 39.75 18.66
C HIS A 107 46.87 39.02 19.89
N ASP A 108 47.39 39.32 21.08
CA ASP A 108 47.02 38.62 22.31
C ASP A 108 45.51 38.67 22.62
N SER A 109 44.82 39.76 22.23
CA SER A 109 43.37 39.89 22.36
C SER A 109 42.59 38.94 21.44
N ALA A 110 43.09 38.70 20.22
CA ALA A 110 42.50 37.75 19.27
C ALA A 110 42.75 36.30 19.70
N LYS A 111 43.96 36.00 20.19
CA LYS A 111 44.30 34.69 20.79
C LYS A 111 43.42 34.39 22.00
N ALA A 112 43.24 35.36 22.91
CA ALA A 112 42.39 35.19 24.09
C ALA A 112 40.94 34.90 23.72
N LYS A 113 40.37 35.66 22.76
CA LYS A 113 39.01 35.44 22.29
C LYS A 113 38.82 34.05 21.69
N LYS A 114 39.79 33.60 20.88
CA LYS A 114 39.75 32.27 20.24
C LYS A 114 39.98 31.15 21.25
N ALA A 115 40.91 31.30 22.19
CA ALA A 115 41.15 30.33 23.27
C ALA A 115 39.92 30.19 24.18
N LYS A 116 39.21 31.28 24.51
CA LYS A 116 37.94 31.24 25.26
C LYS A 116 36.83 30.50 24.52
N ALA A 117 36.74 30.68 23.20
CA ALA A 117 35.77 29.96 22.38
C ALA A 117 36.08 28.45 22.36
N ILE A 118 37.34 28.08 22.09
CA ILE A 118 37.78 26.67 22.11
C ILE A 118 37.57 26.06 23.51
N TYR A 119 37.90 26.78 24.58
CA TYR A 119 37.69 26.32 25.95
C TYR A 119 36.21 25.99 26.23
N SER A 120 35.29 26.87 25.80
CA SER A 120 33.85 26.62 25.92
C SER A 120 33.45 25.35 25.17
N ASP A 121 33.87 25.23 23.91
CA ASP A 121 33.51 24.07 23.08
C ASP A 121 34.09 22.76 23.66
N VAL A 122 35.34 22.76 24.15
CA VAL A 122 35.98 21.59 24.77
C VAL A 122 35.27 21.20 26.06
N LYS A 123 34.92 22.18 26.90
CA LYS A 123 34.21 21.95 28.15
C LYS A 123 32.82 21.35 27.90
N ASP A 124 32.05 21.93 26.97
CA ASP A 124 30.73 21.43 26.60
C ASP A 124 30.79 20.00 26.03
N LEU A 125 31.86 19.69 25.29
CA LEU A 125 32.10 18.36 24.72
C LEU A 125 32.48 17.34 25.81
N ARG A 126 33.27 17.74 26.80
CA ARG A 126 33.67 16.90 27.94
C ARG A 126 32.50 16.63 28.90
N GLU A 127 31.63 17.60 29.14
CA GLU A 127 30.43 17.42 29.98
C GLU A 127 29.42 16.43 29.37
N GLN A 128 29.44 16.25 28.05
CA GLN A 128 28.62 15.26 27.34
C GLN A 128 29.27 13.88 27.22
N TRP A 129 30.49 13.71 27.72
CA TRP A 129 31.22 12.44 27.73
C TRP A 129 30.87 11.61 28.97
N ASP A 130 30.81 10.29 28.86
CA ASP A 130 30.58 9.41 30.01
C ASP A 130 31.86 9.30 30.85
N GLN A 131 31.92 10.06 31.95
CA GLN A 131 33.06 10.13 32.85
C GLN A 131 33.32 8.82 33.58
N ASP A 132 32.25 8.14 34.04
CA ASP A 132 32.36 6.86 34.74
C ASP A 132 33.00 5.80 33.84
N LEU A 133 32.65 5.82 32.56
CA LEU A 133 33.23 4.93 31.57
C LEU A 133 34.70 5.30 31.25
N ALA A 134 35.01 6.59 31.17
CA ALA A 134 36.37 7.06 30.94
C ALA A 134 37.32 6.72 32.10
N GLU A 135 36.82 6.63 33.33
CA GLU A 135 37.62 6.32 34.53
C GLU A 135 37.70 4.81 34.84
N LYS A 136 36.82 3.98 34.26
CA LYS A 136 36.72 2.52 34.52
C LYS A 136 38.03 1.76 34.30
N THR A 137 38.60 1.10 35.30
CA THR A 137 39.88 0.35 35.15
C THR A 137 39.80 -0.71 34.05
N ILE A 138 40.66 -0.61 33.04
CA ILE A 138 40.71 -1.55 31.90
C ILE A 138 41.69 -2.68 32.23
N VAL A 139 41.21 -3.92 32.16
CA VAL A 139 42.02 -5.12 32.41
C VAL A 139 42.73 -5.62 31.13
N ASP A 140 42.24 -5.22 29.95
CA ASP A 140 42.73 -5.65 28.64
C ASP A 140 43.29 -4.49 27.79
N ALA A 141 44.58 -4.53 27.49
CA ALA A 141 45.27 -3.54 26.65
C ALA A 141 44.75 -3.47 25.21
N THR A 142 44.00 -4.47 24.75
CA THR A 142 43.38 -4.54 23.41
C THR A 142 41.95 -3.99 23.36
N SER A 143 41.37 -3.56 24.49
CA SER A 143 40.01 -3.04 24.53
C SER A 143 39.83 -1.78 23.68
N ARG A 144 38.73 -1.73 22.91
CA ARG A 144 38.29 -0.55 22.13
C ARG A 144 38.13 0.69 23.02
N LEU A 145 37.86 0.46 24.31
CA LEU A 145 37.69 1.50 25.33
C LEU A 145 38.96 2.29 25.63
N ASN A 146 40.15 1.75 25.36
CA ASN A 146 41.40 2.50 25.55
C ASN A 146 41.42 3.78 24.71
N LEU A 147 40.96 3.72 23.46
CA LEU A 147 40.90 4.91 22.60
C LEU A 147 39.86 5.92 23.09
N TYR A 148 38.72 5.46 23.61
CA TYR A 148 37.70 6.32 24.20
C TYR A 148 38.27 7.15 25.37
N LYS A 149 39.07 6.50 26.22
CA LYS A 149 39.77 7.15 27.34
C LYS A 149 40.87 8.10 26.89
N ASP A 150 41.71 7.66 25.95
CA ASP A 150 42.81 8.49 25.44
C ASP A 150 42.29 9.81 24.86
N VAL A 151 41.11 9.79 24.24
CA VAL A 151 40.44 10.99 23.73
C VAL A 151 39.89 11.86 24.87
N PHE A 152 39.28 11.26 25.89
CA PHE A 152 38.79 11.98 27.07
C PHE A 152 39.93 12.66 27.85
N GLU A 153 41.06 11.97 28.04
CA GLU A 153 42.26 12.52 28.67
C GLU A 153 42.81 13.69 27.83
N GLN A 154 42.85 13.55 26.50
CA GLN A 154 43.29 14.65 25.62
C GLN A 154 42.39 15.88 25.69
N LEU A 155 41.07 15.70 25.78
CA LEU A 155 40.12 16.80 25.98
C LEU A 155 40.36 17.47 27.33
N THR A 156 40.59 16.69 28.39
CA THR A 156 40.88 17.20 29.73
C THR A 156 42.18 18.01 29.75
N GLU A 157 43.26 17.48 29.20
CA GLU A 157 44.55 18.18 29.11
C GLU A 157 44.46 19.44 28.23
N LEU A 158 43.66 19.39 27.15
CA LEU A 158 43.43 20.56 26.29
C LEU A 158 42.65 21.66 27.03
N GLU A 159 41.65 21.29 27.83
CA GLU A 159 40.89 22.22 28.67
C GLU A 159 41.79 22.92 29.70
N GLU A 160 42.62 22.16 30.42
CA GLU A 160 43.58 22.71 31.39
C GLU A 160 44.57 23.68 30.72
N MET A 161 45.13 23.30 29.56
CA MET A 161 46.04 24.16 28.81
C MET A 161 45.38 25.45 28.32
N LEU A 162 44.10 25.39 27.95
CA LEU A 162 43.34 26.57 27.52
C LEU A 162 43.03 27.48 28.71
N ASP A 163 42.68 26.93 29.87
CA ASP A 163 42.45 27.69 31.10
C ASP A 163 43.72 28.41 31.58
N GLU A 164 44.86 27.70 31.59
CA GLU A 164 46.17 28.27 31.89
C GLU A 164 46.56 29.38 30.89
N ALA A 165 46.27 29.17 29.60
CA ALA A 165 46.52 30.16 28.55
C ALA A 165 45.66 31.43 28.75
N ILE A 166 44.37 31.27 29.06
CA ILE A 166 43.45 32.38 29.34
C ILE A 166 43.93 33.17 30.57
N SER A 167 44.22 32.47 31.67
CA SER A 167 44.72 33.05 32.91
C SER A 167 46.07 33.77 32.73
N SER A 168 46.95 33.25 31.88
CA SER A 168 48.25 33.85 31.58
C SER A 168 48.14 35.15 30.79
N ILE A 169 47.17 35.24 29.87
CA ILE A 169 46.90 36.46 29.09
C ILE A 169 46.32 37.55 30.00
N GLU A 170 45.40 37.18 30.89
CA GLU A 170 44.77 38.12 31.83
C GLU A 170 45.78 38.67 32.85
N ASN A 171 46.75 37.84 33.29
CA ASN A 171 47.78 38.23 34.24
C ASN A 171 49.06 38.80 33.60
N ARG A 172 49.13 38.94 32.27
CA ARG A 172 50.29 39.45 31.49
C ARG A 172 51.63 38.75 31.79
N ARG A 173 51.62 37.46 32.16
CA ARG A 173 52.79 36.81 32.78
C ARG A 173 53.49 35.74 31.93
N ILE A 174 52.89 35.16 30.87
CA ILE A 174 53.51 34.03 30.14
C ILE A 174 53.12 34.00 28.64
N ARG A 175 53.99 33.42 27.79
CA ARG A 175 53.75 33.11 26.36
C ARG A 175 52.80 31.90 26.23
N ILE A 176 51.70 32.06 25.50
CA ILE A 176 50.71 31.00 25.23
C ILE A 176 51.39 29.80 24.51
N PRO A 177 51.17 28.54 24.94
CA PRO A 177 51.72 27.35 24.30
C PRO A 177 50.95 26.99 23.01
N VAL A 178 50.89 27.91 22.06
CA VAL A 178 50.13 27.80 20.78
C VAL A 178 50.44 26.51 20.03
N ARG A 179 51.73 26.12 19.98
CA ARG A 179 52.16 24.89 19.29
C ARG A 179 51.56 23.63 19.92
N ALA A 180 51.57 23.55 21.25
CA ALA A 180 51.08 22.37 21.97
C ALA A 180 49.55 22.26 21.90
N ILE A 181 48.83 23.39 21.96
CA ILE A 181 47.37 23.44 21.75
C ILE A 181 47.01 22.92 20.34
N ASN A 182 47.67 23.44 19.29
CA ASN A 182 47.43 23.02 17.92
C ASN A 182 47.79 21.55 17.66
N GLU A 183 48.82 21.03 18.31
CA GLU A 183 49.23 19.62 18.20
C GLU A 183 48.16 18.67 18.79
N ARG A 184 47.60 19.03 19.95
CA ARG A 184 46.48 18.30 20.57
C ARG A 184 45.21 18.36 19.73
N THR A 185 44.85 19.53 19.19
CA THR A 185 43.72 19.65 18.27
C THR A 185 43.85 18.70 17.06
N ARG A 186 45.05 18.60 16.48
CA ARG A 186 45.30 17.67 15.36
C ARG A 186 45.16 16.22 15.78
N LYS A 187 45.72 15.87 16.94
CA LYS A 187 45.60 14.51 17.49
C LYS A 187 44.14 14.11 17.73
N LEU A 188 43.31 15.01 18.26
CA LEU A 188 41.86 14.79 18.39
C LEU A 188 41.17 14.55 17.04
N SER A 189 41.63 15.21 15.97
CA SER A 189 41.12 14.97 14.61
C SER A 189 41.51 13.59 14.08
N ASP A 190 42.74 13.15 14.33
CA ASP A 190 43.22 11.81 13.97
C ASP A 190 42.49 10.72 14.77
N ASP A 191 42.33 10.93 16.08
CA ASP A 191 41.65 9.99 16.99
C ASP A 191 40.15 9.90 16.70
N ARG A 192 39.51 10.99 16.26
CA ARG A 192 38.12 10.96 15.74
C ARG A 192 38.00 9.94 14.60
N ASP A 193 38.94 9.95 13.66
CA ASP A 193 38.91 9.04 12.52
C ASP A 193 39.28 7.60 12.93
N GLU A 194 40.12 7.43 13.96
CA GLU A 194 40.43 6.12 14.55
C GLU A 194 39.25 5.52 15.33
N LEU A 195 38.50 6.35 16.07
CA LEU A 195 37.28 5.93 16.79
C LEU A 195 36.30 5.29 15.82
N TYR A 196 36.06 5.92 14.67
CA TYR A 196 35.18 5.38 13.64
C TYR A 196 35.64 4.02 13.09
N LYS A 197 36.95 3.82 12.91
CA LYS A 197 37.52 2.55 12.39
C LYS A 197 37.40 1.39 13.37
N LYS A 198 37.39 1.67 14.67
CA LYS A 198 37.31 0.63 15.73
C LYS A 198 35.88 0.28 16.13
N LEU A 199 34.88 1.05 15.69
CA LEU A 199 33.48 0.72 15.90
C LEU A 199 33.12 -0.62 15.21
N PRO A 200 32.24 -1.42 15.82
CA PRO A 200 31.69 -2.62 15.19
C PRO A 200 31.13 -2.36 13.79
N SER A 201 31.18 -3.39 12.93
CA SER A 201 30.72 -3.28 11.54
C SER A 201 29.25 -2.86 11.47
N PHE A 202 28.38 -3.38 12.35
CA PHE A 202 26.96 -3.04 12.32
C PHE A 202 26.64 -1.54 12.53
N LEU A 203 27.56 -0.76 13.13
CA LEU A 203 27.45 0.69 13.30
C LEU A 203 28.06 1.49 12.13
N THR A 204 29.03 0.91 11.42
CA THR A 204 29.86 1.61 10.42
C THR A 204 29.51 1.25 8.97
N ASP A 205 28.93 0.08 8.73
CA ASP A 205 28.74 -0.54 7.42
C ASP A 205 27.52 0.03 6.65
N ARG A 206 27.52 1.35 6.47
CA ARG A 206 26.45 2.11 5.80
C ARG A 206 26.85 2.68 4.44
N SER A 207 28.15 2.80 4.16
CA SER A 207 28.65 3.53 2.99
C SER A 207 28.97 2.66 1.77
N ASN A 208 28.85 1.34 1.87
CA ASN A 208 29.13 0.41 0.76
C ASN A 208 28.30 -0.88 0.86
N GLN A 209 27.02 -0.79 1.24
CA GLN A 209 26.13 -1.94 1.04
C GLN A 209 26.12 -2.25 -0.45
N ASN A 210 26.67 -3.42 -0.80
CA ASN A 210 26.62 -3.94 -2.14
C ASN A 210 25.13 -3.93 -2.57
N PRO A 211 24.75 -3.33 -3.71
CA PRO A 211 23.38 -3.33 -4.19
C PRO A 211 22.76 -4.74 -4.19
N LEU A 212 23.57 -5.79 -4.37
CA LEU A 212 23.12 -7.18 -4.26
C LEU A 212 22.71 -7.61 -2.85
N GLU A 213 23.34 -7.08 -1.79
CA GLU A 213 23.00 -7.42 -0.40
C GLU A 213 21.66 -6.82 0.02
N SER A 214 21.42 -5.55 -0.35
CA SER A 214 20.09 -4.93 -0.13
C SER A 214 18.99 -5.66 -0.89
N PHE A 215 19.32 -6.23 -2.06
CA PHE A 215 18.36 -7.04 -2.80
C PHE A 215 18.13 -8.42 -2.19
N ASP A 216 19.17 -9.04 -1.63
CA ASP A 216 19.04 -10.33 -0.95
C ASP A 216 18.13 -10.25 0.28
N GLN A 217 18.07 -9.10 0.94
CA GLN A 217 17.17 -8.81 2.06
C GLN A 217 15.69 -8.67 1.66
N MET A 218 15.37 -8.43 0.39
CA MET A 218 13.96 -8.37 -0.05
C MET A 218 13.29 -9.73 0.14
N VAL A 219 12.06 -9.77 0.62
CA VAL A 219 11.31 -11.02 0.79
C VAL A 219 11.06 -11.68 -0.58
N GLY A 220 11.25 -13.00 -0.67
CA GLY A 220 10.89 -13.80 -1.85
C GLY A 220 11.73 -13.54 -3.11
N LEU A 221 11.07 -13.59 -4.27
CA LEU A 221 11.63 -13.26 -5.60
C LEU A 221 12.88 -14.08 -6.01
N HIS A 222 12.98 -15.33 -5.58
CA HIS A 222 14.15 -16.19 -5.78
C HIS A 222 14.67 -16.24 -7.24
N ASP A 223 13.79 -16.41 -8.21
CA ASP A 223 14.17 -16.47 -9.64
C ASP A 223 14.68 -15.12 -10.17
N VAL A 224 14.06 -14.03 -9.72
CA VAL A 224 14.46 -12.66 -10.06
C VAL A 224 15.81 -12.34 -9.43
N LYS A 225 16.04 -12.75 -8.16
CA LYS A 225 17.34 -12.68 -7.48
C LYS A 225 18.44 -13.39 -8.26
N ALA A 226 18.19 -14.62 -8.68
CA ALA A 226 19.14 -15.37 -9.49
C ALA A 226 19.42 -14.67 -10.83
N TYR A 227 18.40 -14.11 -11.49
CA TYR A 227 18.54 -13.36 -12.73
C TYR A 227 19.39 -12.09 -12.55
N ILE A 228 19.05 -11.23 -11.57
CA ILE A 228 19.77 -9.98 -11.34
C ILE A 228 21.23 -10.24 -10.96
N LYS A 229 21.52 -11.27 -10.15
CA LYS A 229 22.90 -11.67 -9.84
C LYS A 229 23.69 -12.05 -11.10
N ARG A 230 23.11 -12.89 -11.97
CA ARG A 230 23.74 -13.23 -13.26
C ARG A 230 23.96 -11.99 -14.13
N TYR A 231 22.97 -11.10 -14.18
CA TYR A 231 23.03 -9.87 -14.95
C TYR A 231 24.11 -8.91 -14.43
N TYR A 232 24.23 -8.72 -13.10
CA TYR A 232 25.30 -7.96 -12.46
C TYR A 232 26.68 -8.50 -12.85
N HIS A 233 26.90 -9.81 -12.72
CA HIS A 233 28.19 -10.42 -13.09
C HIS A 233 28.50 -10.28 -14.59
N PHE A 234 27.48 -10.38 -15.44
CA PHE A 234 27.62 -10.16 -16.87
C PHE A 234 28.05 -8.71 -17.17
N LEU A 235 27.39 -7.71 -16.59
CA LEU A 235 27.75 -6.30 -16.76
C LEU A 235 29.15 -5.98 -16.24
N LYS A 236 29.50 -6.51 -15.06
CA LYS A 236 30.84 -6.38 -14.47
C LYS A 236 31.91 -6.96 -15.39
N TYR A 237 31.67 -8.14 -15.95
CA TYR A 237 32.57 -8.76 -16.92
C TYR A 237 32.72 -7.90 -18.19
N GLN A 238 31.64 -7.32 -18.71
CA GLN A 238 31.72 -6.43 -19.87
C GLN A 238 32.52 -5.17 -19.58
N GLN A 239 32.32 -4.54 -18.42
CA GLN A 239 33.10 -3.37 -18.01
C GLN A 239 34.60 -3.68 -17.91
N GLN A 240 34.97 -4.83 -17.36
CA GLN A 240 36.36 -5.29 -17.36
C GLN A 240 36.92 -5.48 -18.78
N ARG A 241 36.15 -6.08 -19.69
CA ARG A 241 36.57 -6.21 -21.09
C ARG A 241 36.78 -4.85 -21.75
N LYS A 242 35.92 -3.88 -21.46
CA LYS A 242 36.06 -2.50 -21.96
C LYS A 242 37.32 -1.84 -21.41
N SER A 243 37.65 -2.02 -20.12
CA SER A 243 38.89 -1.50 -19.55
C SER A 243 40.15 -2.14 -20.15
N PHE A 244 40.07 -3.39 -20.61
CA PHE A 244 41.15 -4.06 -21.35
C PHE A 244 41.20 -3.71 -22.85
N GLY A 245 40.31 -2.84 -23.35
CA GLY A 245 40.32 -2.37 -24.73
C GLY A 245 39.73 -3.33 -25.76
N PHE A 246 38.95 -4.35 -25.34
CA PHE A 246 38.22 -5.20 -26.29
C PHE A 246 37.10 -4.40 -26.97
N SER A 247 37.00 -4.51 -28.29
CA SER A 247 35.88 -3.97 -29.05
C SER A 247 34.62 -4.83 -28.87
N MET A 248 33.51 -4.18 -28.48
CA MET A 248 32.19 -4.80 -28.46
C MET A 248 31.43 -4.34 -29.70
N VAL A 249 30.91 -5.29 -30.48
CA VAL A 249 30.08 -4.98 -31.66
C VAL A 249 28.68 -4.53 -31.23
N ASP A 250 28.16 -5.12 -30.15
CA ASP A 250 26.89 -4.75 -29.53
C ASP A 250 27.12 -4.49 -28.04
N GLU A 251 27.01 -3.23 -27.60
CA GLU A 251 26.93 -2.91 -26.18
C GLU A 251 25.60 -3.44 -25.62
N PRO A 252 25.58 -4.00 -24.40
CA PRO A 252 24.34 -4.50 -23.81
C PRO A 252 23.34 -3.35 -23.66
N GLY A 253 22.16 -3.51 -24.27
CA GLY A 253 21.08 -2.56 -24.10
C GLY A 253 20.69 -2.45 -22.62
N LEU A 254 20.76 -1.24 -22.06
CA LEU A 254 20.45 -0.98 -20.65
C LEU A 254 18.94 -0.89 -20.38
N HIS A 255 18.15 -0.80 -21.45
CA HIS A 255 16.70 -0.61 -21.38
C HIS A 255 16.00 -1.90 -20.94
N MET A 256 15.12 -1.81 -19.95
CA MET A 256 14.46 -2.96 -19.30
C MET A 256 12.94 -2.87 -19.36
N ILE A 257 12.30 -4.02 -19.32
CA ILE A 257 10.85 -4.12 -19.10
C ILE A 257 10.62 -4.88 -17.81
N ILE A 258 9.80 -4.31 -16.92
CA ILE A 258 9.42 -4.94 -15.67
C ILE A 258 7.91 -5.15 -15.65
N THR A 259 7.48 -6.41 -15.68
CA THR A 259 6.06 -6.75 -15.63
C THR A 259 5.67 -7.36 -14.29
N GLY A 260 4.43 -7.14 -13.86
CA GLY A 260 3.90 -7.74 -12.64
C GLY A 260 2.70 -6.97 -12.10
N ASN A 261 1.95 -7.59 -11.20
CA ASN A 261 0.78 -6.98 -10.55
C ASN A 261 1.17 -5.81 -9.64
N PRO A 262 0.22 -5.01 -9.13
CA PRO A 262 0.53 -3.89 -8.26
C PRO A 262 1.17 -4.40 -6.98
N GLY A 263 2.16 -3.66 -6.45
CA GLY A 263 2.82 -4.04 -5.20
C GLY A 263 3.78 -5.23 -5.26
N THR A 264 4.13 -5.75 -6.45
CA THR A 264 5.18 -6.78 -6.64
C THR A 264 6.62 -6.23 -6.57
N GLY A 265 6.80 -4.92 -6.45
CA GLY A 265 8.12 -4.29 -6.29
C GLY A 265 8.76 -3.71 -7.56
N LYS A 266 7.99 -3.42 -8.62
CA LYS A 266 8.49 -2.87 -9.89
C LYS A 266 9.41 -1.66 -9.74
N THR A 267 8.97 -0.65 -8.98
CA THR A 267 9.75 0.56 -8.70
C THR A 267 11.01 0.26 -7.89
N THR A 268 10.93 -0.69 -6.95
CA THR A 268 12.08 -1.12 -6.14
C THR A 268 13.17 -1.75 -7.00
N ILE A 269 12.80 -2.63 -7.94
CA ILE A 269 13.74 -3.25 -8.89
C ILE A 269 14.36 -2.20 -9.82
N ALA A 270 13.60 -1.19 -10.24
CA ALA A 270 14.13 -0.10 -11.06
C ALA A 270 15.24 0.70 -10.34
N ARG A 271 15.02 1.04 -9.07
CA ARG A 271 16.03 1.72 -8.23
C ARG A 271 17.25 0.84 -7.96
N LEU A 272 17.06 -0.46 -7.76
CA LEU A 272 18.15 -1.41 -7.65
C LEU A 272 19.03 -1.44 -8.92
N LEU A 273 18.40 -1.52 -10.09
CA LEU A 273 19.13 -1.50 -11.37
C LEU A 273 19.89 -0.19 -11.56
N ALA A 274 19.31 0.95 -11.19
CA ALA A 274 20.00 2.24 -11.22
C ALA A 274 21.25 2.26 -10.32
N ASN A 275 21.14 1.72 -9.10
CA ASN A 275 22.27 1.56 -8.19
C ASN A 275 23.37 0.66 -8.80
N ILE A 276 23.00 -0.47 -9.39
CA ILE A 276 23.94 -1.40 -10.06
C ILE A 276 24.64 -0.70 -11.23
N TYR A 277 23.91 0.03 -12.06
CA TYR A 277 24.49 0.74 -13.20
C TYR A 277 25.48 1.82 -12.76
N HIS A 278 25.16 2.54 -11.69
CA HIS A 278 26.05 3.55 -11.13
C HIS A 278 27.33 2.94 -10.52
N GLU A 279 27.19 1.90 -9.70
CA GLU A 279 28.32 1.22 -9.05
C GLU A 279 29.31 0.64 -10.07
N LEU A 280 28.80 0.09 -11.17
CA LEU A 280 29.63 -0.47 -12.25
C LEU A 280 30.21 0.60 -13.19
N GLY A 281 29.95 1.89 -12.94
CA GLY A 281 30.41 3.01 -13.78
C GLY A 281 29.78 3.03 -15.17
N ILE A 282 28.60 2.42 -15.34
CA ILE A 282 27.84 2.42 -16.59
C ILE A 282 27.07 3.74 -16.74
N LEU A 283 26.53 4.25 -15.64
CA LEU A 283 25.78 5.50 -15.55
C LEU A 283 26.41 6.41 -14.47
N ASP A 284 26.38 7.72 -14.70
CA ASP A 284 27.04 8.71 -13.84
C ASP A 284 26.37 8.85 -12.45
N THR A 285 25.09 8.50 -12.35
CA THR A 285 24.25 8.69 -11.17
C THR A 285 23.36 7.47 -10.94
N LYS A 286 22.91 7.30 -9.69
CA LYS A 286 21.92 6.29 -9.29
C LYS A 286 20.46 6.80 -9.31
N GLU A 287 20.25 8.01 -9.82
CA GLU A 287 18.94 8.67 -9.79
C GLU A 287 17.94 8.00 -10.74
N VAL A 288 16.68 7.91 -10.29
CA VAL A 288 15.57 7.38 -11.07
C VAL A 288 14.52 8.48 -11.24
N VAL A 289 14.32 8.90 -12.49
CA VAL A 289 13.26 9.83 -12.87
C VAL A 289 11.99 9.02 -13.14
N GLU A 290 11.04 9.06 -12.21
CA GLU A 290 9.77 8.33 -12.30
C GLU A 290 8.70 9.18 -12.99
N VAL A 291 8.10 8.66 -14.05
CA VAL A 291 7.04 9.32 -14.83
C VAL A 291 5.91 8.34 -15.17
N ASN A 292 4.76 8.90 -15.54
CA ASN A 292 3.59 8.17 -16.03
C ASN A 292 3.01 8.91 -17.23
N ARG A 293 1.88 8.42 -17.76
CA ARG A 293 1.21 9.06 -18.92
C ARG A 293 0.87 10.53 -18.71
N SER A 294 0.39 10.95 -17.54
CA SER A 294 -0.03 12.35 -17.32
C SER A 294 1.14 13.34 -17.34
N HIS A 295 2.35 12.87 -17.05
CA HIS A 295 3.55 13.69 -17.15
C HIS A 295 4.03 13.84 -18.59
N LEU A 296 3.93 12.77 -19.40
CA LEU A 296 4.50 12.72 -20.74
C LEU A 296 3.56 13.26 -21.82
N VAL A 297 2.25 13.05 -21.68
CA VAL A 297 1.27 13.42 -22.71
C VAL A 297 0.70 14.80 -22.40
N GLY A 298 0.98 15.75 -23.30
CA GLY A 298 0.45 17.12 -23.24
C GLY A 298 -0.97 17.23 -23.81
N SER A 299 -1.61 18.37 -23.54
CA SER A 299 -2.95 18.70 -24.05
C SER A 299 -2.92 19.33 -25.45
N TYR A 300 -1.72 19.68 -25.94
CA TYR A 300 -1.49 20.41 -27.20
C TYR A 300 -0.43 19.74 -28.09
N VAL A 301 -0.48 20.02 -29.40
CA VAL A 301 0.47 19.53 -30.43
C VAL A 301 1.87 20.06 -30.18
N GLY A 302 2.87 19.16 -30.19
CA GLY A 302 4.28 19.46 -29.90
C GLY A 302 4.65 19.41 -28.41
N GLN A 303 3.66 19.51 -27.51
CA GLN A 303 3.92 19.54 -26.06
C GLN A 303 4.34 18.17 -25.53
N SER A 304 3.85 17.08 -26.11
CA SER A 304 4.18 15.73 -25.66
C SER A 304 5.64 15.37 -25.95
N GLU A 305 6.14 15.79 -27.10
CA GLU A 305 7.54 15.65 -27.50
C GLU A 305 8.46 16.48 -26.60
N GLU A 306 8.08 17.73 -26.31
CA GLU A 306 8.84 18.62 -25.42
C GLU A 306 8.91 18.06 -23.99
N ASN A 307 7.76 17.65 -23.42
CA ASN A 307 7.68 17.06 -22.10
C ASN A 307 8.56 15.80 -22.01
N THR A 308 8.41 14.89 -22.97
CA THR A 308 9.21 13.66 -23.04
C THR A 308 10.70 13.97 -23.06
N MET A 309 11.13 14.92 -23.89
CA MET A 309 12.54 15.30 -23.99
C MET A 309 13.07 15.96 -22.71
N ASN A 310 12.25 16.73 -22.00
CA ASN A 310 12.62 17.32 -20.71
C ASN A 310 12.91 16.23 -19.66
N TYR A 311 12.07 15.20 -19.59
CA TYR A 311 12.32 14.07 -18.68
C TYR A 311 13.50 13.21 -19.11
N VAL A 312 13.72 13.01 -20.41
CA VAL A 312 14.94 12.36 -20.91
C VAL A 312 16.18 13.12 -20.47
N LYS A 313 16.19 14.46 -20.58
CA LYS A 313 17.31 15.30 -20.14
C LYS A 313 17.57 15.21 -18.65
N GLN A 314 16.52 15.14 -17.83
CA GLN A 314 16.65 14.93 -16.38
C GLN A 314 17.22 13.55 -16.05
N ALA A 315 16.92 12.53 -16.86
CA ALA A 315 17.40 11.17 -16.66
C ALA A 315 18.79 10.89 -17.23
N ILE A 316 19.47 11.89 -17.84
CA ILE A 316 20.84 11.71 -18.35
C ILE A 316 21.77 11.34 -17.20
N GLY A 317 22.59 10.32 -17.42
CA GLY A 317 23.46 9.75 -16.40
C GLY A 317 22.71 8.87 -15.39
N GLY A 318 21.41 8.62 -15.56
CA GLY A 318 20.58 7.83 -14.67
C GLY A 318 19.52 7.01 -15.40
N VAL A 319 18.40 6.76 -14.74
CA VAL A 319 17.32 5.89 -15.25
C VAL A 319 16.02 6.68 -15.41
N LEU A 320 15.38 6.57 -16.57
CA LEU A 320 14.00 7.01 -16.80
C LEU A 320 13.05 5.83 -16.59
N PHE A 321 12.24 5.88 -15.53
CA PHE A 321 11.25 4.86 -15.20
C PHE A 321 9.85 5.33 -15.61
N ILE A 322 9.19 4.57 -16.50
CA ILE A 322 7.84 4.85 -16.97
C ILE A 322 6.89 3.80 -16.42
N ASP A 323 6.05 4.18 -15.45
CA ASP A 323 5.02 3.30 -14.90
C ASP A 323 3.77 3.27 -15.78
N GLU A 324 3.09 2.12 -15.77
CA GLU A 324 1.94 1.81 -16.64
C GLU A 324 2.17 2.21 -18.10
N ALA A 325 3.34 1.85 -18.66
CA ALA A 325 3.78 2.31 -19.98
C ALA A 325 2.82 1.92 -21.12
N TYR A 326 2.11 0.80 -20.98
CA TYR A 326 1.05 0.37 -21.90
C TYR A 326 -0.04 1.45 -22.08
N SER A 327 -0.25 2.29 -21.06
CA SER A 327 -1.24 3.35 -21.11
C SER A 327 -0.91 4.39 -22.17
N LEU A 328 0.35 4.57 -22.60
CA LEU A 328 0.78 5.55 -23.60
C LEU A 328 0.10 5.33 -24.96
N LYS A 329 -0.20 4.07 -25.31
CA LYS A 329 -0.89 3.73 -26.54
C LYS A 329 -2.30 3.22 -26.25
N ARG A 330 -3.30 4.00 -26.64
CA ARG A 330 -4.71 3.58 -26.66
C ARG A 330 -5.13 3.43 -28.11
N GLU A 331 -5.45 2.21 -28.54
CA GLU A 331 -5.90 1.99 -29.91
C GLU A 331 -7.30 2.59 -30.11
N GLY A 332 -7.47 3.44 -31.14
CA GLY A 332 -8.79 3.82 -31.64
C GLY A 332 -9.35 5.21 -31.28
N GLN A 333 -8.57 6.10 -30.64
CA GLN A 333 -8.93 7.54 -30.68
C GLN A 333 -8.41 8.13 -31.99
N THR A 334 -9.32 8.39 -32.94
CA THR A 334 -9.08 8.99 -34.25
C THR A 334 -8.52 10.42 -34.22
N GLY A 335 -7.99 10.88 -33.08
CA GLY A 335 -7.39 12.21 -32.90
C GLY A 335 -6.23 12.34 -31.90
N ASN A 336 -5.64 11.25 -31.36
CA ASN A 336 -4.56 11.36 -30.36
C ASN A 336 -3.22 10.78 -30.86
N ASP A 337 -2.58 11.53 -31.75
CA ASP A 337 -1.18 11.36 -32.20
C ASP A 337 -0.16 11.52 -31.04
N TYR A 338 -0.57 12.15 -29.95
CA TYR A 338 0.29 12.55 -28.83
C TYR A 338 0.99 11.38 -28.11
N GLY A 339 0.29 10.25 -27.89
CA GLY A 339 0.88 9.09 -27.21
C GLY A 339 1.91 8.36 -28.08
N GLN A 340 1.68 8.35 -29.39
CA GLN A 340 2.62 7.79 -30.36
C GLN A 340 3.84 8.71 -30.52
N ALA A 341 3.63 10.04 -30.49
CA ALA A 341 4.71 11.02 -30.49
C ALA A 341 5.67 10.86 -29.30
N VAL A 342 5.16 10.53 -28.10
CA VAL A 342 6.00 10.17 -26.93
C VAL A 342 6.87 8.96 -27.23
N ILE A 343 6.28 7.89 -27.78
CA ILE A 343 7.00 6.65 -28.10
C ILE A 343 8.09 6.90 -29.14
N ASP A 344 7.76 7.62 -30.21
CA ASP A 344 8.70 7.92 -31.29
C ASP A 344 9.85 8.81 -30.80
N THR A 345 9.53 9.79 -29.92
CA THR A 345 10.53 10.63 -29.25
C THR A 345 11.46 9.81 -28.36
N LEU A 346 10.93 8.88 -27.56
CA LEU A 346 11.74 7.97 -26.73
C LEU A 346 12.65 7.09 -27.59
N VAL A 347 12.12 6.48 -28.66
CA VAL A 347 12.90 5.64 -29.59
C VAL A 347 14.03 6.46 -30.25
N SER A 348 13.74 7.70 -30.64
CA SER A 348 14.73 8.63 -31.16
C SER A 348 15.82 8.95 -30.12
N ALA A 349 15.44 9.25 -28.88
CA ALA A 349 16.39 9.55 -27.80
C ALA A 349 17.28 8.35 -27.44
N MET A 350 16.74 7.12 -27.44
CA MET A 350 17.52 5.89 -27.18
C MET A 350 18.54 5.58 -28.28
N THR A 351 18.36 6.11 -29.49
CA THR A 351 19.19 5.80 -30.66
C THR A 351 20.07 6.94 -31.14
N GLY A 352 19.69 8.17 -30.81
CA GLY A 352 20.38 9.37 -31.25
C GLY A 352 21.80 9.46 -30.71
N LYS A 353 22.71 10.03 -31.50
CA LYS A 353 24.12 10.24 -31.10
C LYS A 353 24.30 11.14 -29.88
N GLU A 354 23.29 11.96 -29.58
CA GLU A 354 23.32 12.95 -28.50
C GLU A 354 23.05 12.33 -27.13
N TYR A 355 22.09 11.41 -27.03
CA TYR A 355 21.58 10.84 -25.78
C TYR A 355 21.74 9.31 -25.67
N GLY A 356 21.93 8.61 -26.79
CA GLY A 356 22.07 7.15 -26.83
C GLY A 356 23.21 6.65 -25.95
N GLY A 357 22.93 5.64 -25.12
CA GLY A 357 23.89 5.04 -24.19
C GLY A 357 24.22 5.89 -22.95
N LYS A 358 23.65 7.09 -22.79
CA LYS A 358 23.89 7.96 -21.62
C LYS A 358 22.84 7.83 -20.51
N PHE A 359 21.78 7.07 -20.74
CA PHE A 359 20.71 6.83 -19.78
C PHE A 359 20.05 5.47 -20.07
N ALA A 360 19.37 4.91 -19.09
CA ALA A 360 18.55 3.71 -19.26
C ALA A 360 17.05 4.04 -19.22
N VAL A 361 16.24 3.25 -19.91
CA VAL A 361 14.77 3.37 -19.88
C VAL A 361 14.20 2.09 -19.30
N ILE A 362 13.37 2.20 -18.27
CA ILE A 362 12.68 1.07 -17.67
C ILE A 362 11.17 1.26 -17.85
N LEU A 363 10.54 0.34 -18.56
CA LEU A 363 9.09 0.35 -18.78
C LEU A 363 8.42 -0.64 -17.83
N ALA A 364 7.44 -0.18 -17.07
CA ALA A 364 6.69 -0.99 -16.12
C ALA A 364 5.21 -1.12 -16.49
N GLY A 365 4.60 -2.26 -16.16
CA GLY A 365 3.17 -2.48 -16.36
C GLY A 365 2.71 -3.91 -16.12
N TYR A 366 1.46 -4.21 -16.50
CA TYR A 366 0.91 -5.55 -16.40
C TYR A 366 1.41 -6.46 -17.54
N PRO A 367 1.61 -7.76 -17.30
CA PRO A 367 2.23 -8.65 -18.29
C PRO A 367 1.55 -8.68 -19.66
N GLU A 368 0.22 -8.84 -19.70
CA GLU A 368 -0.53 -8.97 -20.96
C GLU A 368 -0.64 -7.64 -21.70
N GLU A 369 -0.92 -6.56 -20.98
CA GLU A 369 -1.02 -5.20 -21.50
C GLU A 369 0.34 -4.73 -22.06
N MET A 370 1.45 -5.02 -21.38
CA MET A 370 2.79 -4.73 -21.86
C MET A 370 3.17 -5.55 -23.09
N ARG A 371 2.76 -6.83 -23.16
CA ARG A 371 2.98 -7.66 -24.35
C ARG A 371 2.28 -7.02 -25.55
N GLN A 372 1.01 -6.66 -25.44
CA GLN A 372 0.28 -5.98 -26.52
C GLN A 372 0.94 -4.65 -26.92
N PHE A 373 1.31 -3.83 -25.93
CA PHE A 373 1.99 -2.56 -26.13
C PHE A 373 3.27 -2.71 -26.96
N LEU A 374 4.12 -3.68 -26.64
CA LEU A 374 5.39 -3.92 -27.36
C LEU A 374 5.17 -4.39 -28.80
N TRP A 375 4.22 -5.30 -29.01
CA TRP A 375 3.94 -5.85 -30.33
C TRP A 375 3.37 -4.80 -31.29
N SER A 376 2.73 -3.78 -30.74
CA SER A 376 2.15 -2.68 -31.52
C SER A 376 3.20 -1.71 -32.11
N ASN A 377 4.44 -1.71 -31.62
CA ASN A 377 5.51 -0.82 -32.10
C ASN A 377 6.83 -1.59 -32.30
N PRO A 378 7.16 -1.99 -33.56
CA PRO A 378 8.39 -2.71 -33.86
C PRO A 378 9.67 -1.96 -33.46
N GLY A 379 9.66 -0.62 -33.58
CA GLY A 379 10.78 0.25 -33.20
C GLY A 379 11.10 0.13 -31.71
N LEU A 380 10.07 0.22 -30.87
CA LEU A 380 10.20 0.04 -29.43
C LEU A 380 10.60 -1.41 -29.08
N ARG A 381 9.94 -2.43 -29.65
CA ARG A 381 10.29 -3.86 -29.41
C ARG A 381 11.76 -4.16 -29.69
N SER A 382 12.34 -3.59 -30.74
CA SER A 382 13.75 -3.81 -31.09
C SER A 382 14.76 -3.25 -30.07
N ARG A 383 14.36 -2.32 -29.20
CA ARG A 383 15.21 -1.69 -28.17
C ARG A 383 15.09 -2.35 -26.80
N PHE A 384 14.10 -3.22 -26.62
CA PHE A 384 13.85 -3.99 -25.39
C PHE A 384 13.87 -5.49 -25.71
N PRO A 385 15.06 -6.10 -25.86
CA PRO A 385 15.17 -7.52 -26.17
C PRO A 385 14.56 -8.39 -25.06
N GLU A 386 14.08 -9.59 -25.40
CA GLU A 386 13.38 -10.47 -24.46
C GLU A 386 14.22 -10.81 -23.22
N GLN A 387 15.55 -10.87 -23.36
CA GLN A 387 16.48 -11.08 -22.24
C GLN A 387 16.44 -9.95 -21.20
N ASN A 388 15.93 -8.76 -21.54
CA ASN A 388 15.79 -7.62 -20.63
C ASN A 388 14.37 -7.50 -20.04
N HIS A 389 13.55 -8.55 -20.14
CA HIS A 389 12.20 -8.58 -19.59
C HIS A 389 12.24 -9.31 -18.25
N ILE A 390 11.92 -8.60 -17.18
CA ILE A 390 11.82 -9.13 -15.82
C ILE A 390 10.34 -9.27 -15.48
N GLN A 391 9.89 -10.49 -15.25
CA GLN A 391 8.55 -10.76 -14.73
C GLN A 391 8.60 -10.96 -13.22
N LEU A 392 7.86 -10.13 -12.48
CA LEU A 392 7.71 -10.24 -11.04
C LEU A 392 6.46 -11.09 -10.75
N PRO A 393 6.61 -12.26 -10.11
CA PRO A 393 5.47 -13.05 -9.66
C PRO A 393 4.77 -12.37 -8.48
N ASP A 394 3.52 -12.77 -8.23
CA ASP A 394 2.83 -12.44 -6.99
C ASP A 394 3.52 -13.13 -5.80
N TYR A 395 3.50 -12.45 -4.66
CA TYR A 395 4.03 -13.01 -3.43
C TYR A 395 3.15 -14.15 -2.93
N LYS A 396 3.80 -15.17 -2.39
CA LYS A 396 3.12 -16.24 -1.66
C LYS A 396 2.63 -15.76 -0.30
N MET A 397 1.71 -16.50 0.31
CA MET A 397 1.11 -16.08 1.58
C MET A 397 2.15 -15.94 2.71
N ASP A 398 3.09 -16.88 2.80
CA ASP A 398 4.24 -16.80 3.71
C ASP A 398 5.10 -15.56 3.47
N GLU A 399 5.36 -15.22 2.20
CA GLU A 399 6.09 -14.00 1.83
C GLU A 399 5.30 -12.72 2.19
N LEU A 400 3.98 -12.71 1.99
CA LEU A 400 3.10 -11.60 2.38
C LEU A 400 3.08 -11.39 3.90
N ILE A 401 3.11 -12.46 4.69
CA ILE A 401 3.20 -12.40 6.15
C ILE A 401 4.52 -11.80 6.59
N THR A 402 5.65 -12.24 6.02
CA THR A 402 6.95 -11.62 6.33
C THR A 402 6.97 -10.13 5.95
N ILE A 403 6.32 -9.75 4.85
CA ILE A 403 6.16 -8.33 4.47
C ILE A 403 5.30 -7.57 5.49
N ALA A 404 4.26 -8.20 6.05
CA ALA A 404 3.41 -7.60 7.08
C ALA A 404 4.20 -7.35 8.37
N GLU A 405 4.96 -8.35 8.83
CA GLU A 405 5.82 -8.23 10.02
C GLU A 405 6.89 -7.16 9.84
N GLN A 406 7.57 -7.13 8.67
CA GLN A 406 8.54 -6.08 8.38
C GLN A 406 7.89 -4.70 8.35
N ALA A 407 6.71 -4.57 7.74
CA ALA A 407 5.99 -3.30 7.70
C ALA A 407 5.52 -2.85 9.09
N ALA A 408 5.15 -3.77 9.97
CA ALA A 408 4.82 -3.46 11.36
C ALA A 408 6.07 -2.97 12.12
N ILE A 409 7.18 -3.70 12.02
CA ILE A 409 8.45 -3.34 12.70
C ILE A 409 9.02 -2.02 12.20
N ASP A 410 8.94 -1.75 10.89
CA ASP A 410 9.35 -0.46 10.32
C ASP A 410 8.57 0.72 10.93
N ASN A 411 7.39 0.46 11.51
CA ASN A 411 6.56 1.42 12.24
C ASN A 411 6.55 1.19 13.76
N ASP A 412 7.49 0.40 14.30
CA ASP A 412 7.59 0.06 15.73
C ASP A 412 6.43 -0.76 16.31
N PHE A 413 5.77 -1.56 15.49
CA PHE A 413 4.73 -2.51 15.93
C PHE A 413 5.13 -3.97 15.69
N PHE A 414 4.53 -4.89 16.44
CA PHE A 414 4.62 -6.32 16.18
C PHE A 414 3.27 -7.00 16.41
N PHE A 415 2.98 -8.03 15.61
CA PHE A 415 1.80 -8.88 15.81
C PHE A 415 2.06 -9.95 16.86
N THR A 416 1.09 -10.23 17.73
CA THR A 416 1.04 -11.51 18.45
C THR A 416 0.80 -12.67 17.48
N GLU A 417 1.11 -13.91 17.88
CA GLU A 417 0.89 -15.11 17.03
C GLU A 417 -0.60 -15.27 16.65
N GLU A 418 -1.49 -14.96 17.59
CA GLU A 418 -2.94 -15.00 17.38
C GLU A 418 -3.39 -13.92 16.39
N ALA A 419 -2.92 -12.68 16.57
CA ALA A 419 -3.20 -11.58 15.65
C ALA A 419 -2.65 -11.85 14.24
N LEU A 420 -1.46 -12.45 14.14
CA LEU A 420 -0.88 -12.80 12.84
C LEU A 420 -1.71 -13.86 12.09
N THR A 421 -2.29 -14.80 12.83
CA THR A 421 -3.19 -15.82 12.28
C THR A 421 -4.50 -15.20 11.75
N GLU A 422 -5.09 -14.24 12.47
CA GLU A 422 -6.26 -13.49 11.96
C GLU A 422 -5.86 -12.59 10.78
N PHE A 423 -4.70 -11.95 10.83
CA PHE A 423 -4.18 -11.12 9.74
C PHE A 423 -3.95 -11.91 8.45
N ASN A 424 -3.48 -13.16 8.57
CA ASN A 424 -3.38 -14.10 7.45
C ASN A 424 -4.76 -14.35 6.80
N SER A 425 -5.79 -14.57 7.62
CA SER A 425 -7.17 -14.72 7.14
C SER A 425 -7.67 -13.44 6.46
N LEU A 426 -7.31 -12.27 6.98
CA LEU A 426 -7.64 -10.97 6.41
C LEU A 426 -7.00 -10.78 5.02
N ILE A 427 -5.72 -11.13 4.86
CA ILE A 427 -5.05 -11.11 3.56
C ILE A 427 -5.75 -12.04 2.57
N ASP A 428 -6.19 -13.25 3.01
CA ASP A 428 -6.87 -14.20 2.12
C ASP A 428 -8.26 -13.71 1.67
N ARG A 429 -8.98 -13.01 2.55
CA ARG A 429 -10.24 -12.32 2.20
C ARG A 429 -10.01 -11.23 1.14
N GLU A 430 -8.95 -10.44 1.31
CA GLU A 430 -8.58 -9.38 0.37
C GLU A 430 -7.99 -9.90 -0.95
N ARG A 431 -7.43 -11.11 -0.93
CA ARG A 431 -6.90 -11.78 -2.13
C ARG A 431 -8.03 -12.40 -2.93
N VAL A 432 -8.68 -11.55 -3.70
CA VAL A 432 -9.86 -11.89 -4.48
C VAL A 432 -9.51 -12.42 -5.88
N ASP A 433 -8.43 -11.94 -6.48
CA ASP A 433 -8.05 -12.32 -7.83
C ASP A 433 -6.53 -12.17 -8.08
N ASP A 434 -6.13 -12.49 -9.31
CA ASP A 434 -4.75 -12.35 -9.79
C ASP A 434 -4.30 -10.88 -9.95
N SER A 435 -5.12 -9.89 -9.64
CA SER A 435 -4.79 -8.46 -9.65
C SER A 435 -4.53 -7.90 -8.23
N PHE A 436 -4.50 -8.77 -7.22
CA PHE A 436 -4.21 -8.43 -5.84
C PHE A 436 -2.97 -7.52 -5.72
N GLY A 437 -3.10 -6.45 -4.93
CA GLY A 437 -2.07 -5.42 -4.78
C GLY A 437 -0.84 -5.84 -3.95
N ASN A 438 -0.68 -7.14 -3.64
CA ASN A 438 0.52 -7.74 -3.06
C ASN A 438 1.04 -6.97 -1.83
N ALA A 439 2.33 -6.67 -1.77
CA ALA A 439 2.97 -5.96 -0.67
C ALA A 439 2.33 -4.59 -0.40
N ARG A 440 1.80 -3.92 -1.42
CA ARG A 440 1.12 -2.63 -1.25
C ARG A 440 -0.18 -2.80 -0.46
N THR A 441 -0.99 -3.81 -0.81
CA THR A 441 -2.21 -4.12 -0.05
C THR A 441 -1.86 -4.50 1.38
N VAL A 442 -0.90 -5.40 1.59
CA VAL A 442 -0.47 -5.80 2.94
C VAL A 442 0.00 -4.61 3.78
N LYS A 443 0.85 -3.74 3.23
CA LYS A 443 1.29 -2.52 3.93
C LYS A 443 0.12 -1.62 4.31
N ASN A 444 -0.84 -1.43 3.40
CA ASN A 444 -2.04 -0.64 3.70
C ASN A 444 -2.88 -1.27 4.84
N LEU A 445 -3.00 -2.60 4.86
CA LEU A 445 -3.70 -3.33 5.91
C LEU A 445 -3.01 -3.18 7.28
N VAL A 446 -1.67 -3.27 7.31
CA VAL A 446 -0.88 -3.01 8.53
C VAL A 446 -1.12 -1.57 9.00
N MET A 447 -1.03 -0.58 8.11
CA MET A 447 -1.26 0.82 8.49
C MET A 447 -2.68 1.07 8.99
N LYS A 448 -3.68 0.41 8.40
CA LYS A 448 -5.08 0.49 8.87
C LYS A 448 -5.24 -0.09 10.27
N THR A 449 -4.57 -1.21 10.54
CA THR A 449 -4.53 -1.85 11.87
C THR A 449 -3.87 -0.95 12.92
N VAL A 450 -2.71 -0.38 12.59
CA VAL A 450 -1.98 0.57 13.45
C VAL A 450 -2.83 1.79 13.77
N PHE A 451 -3.50 2.35 12.75
CA PHE A 451 -4.41 3.47 12.95
C PHE A 451 -5.57 3.12 13.90
N GLN A 452 -6.20 1.95 13.71
CA GLN A 452 -7.29 1.50 14.56
C GLN A 452 -6.85 1.29 16.01
N LYS A 453 -5.71 0.61 16.20
CA LYS A 453 -5.08 0.44 17.52
C LYS A 453 -4.91 1.80 18.20
N GLY A 454 -4.27 2.76 17.53
CA GLY A 454 -4.07 4.11 18.05
C GLY A 454 -5.37 4.85 18.42
N ALA A 455 -6.43 4.65 17.64
CA ALA A 455 -7.75 5.23 17.92
C ALA A 455 -8.43 4.60 19.16
N GLN A 456 -8.24 3.30 19.39
CA GLN A 456 -8.77 2.57 20.55
C GLN A 456 -7.92 2.77 21.82
N GLU A 457 -6.60 2.89 21.67
CA GLU A 457 -5.64 3.05 22.78
C GLU A 457 -5.89 4.34 23.58
N ALA A 458 -6.41 5.40 22.94
CA ALA A 458 -6.81 6.63 23.63
C ALA A 458 -7.86 6.42 24.75
N GLN A 459 -8.47 5.23 24.81
CA GLN A 459 -9.49 4.84 25.80
C GLN A 459 -9.02 3.73 26.77
N ARG A 460 -7.82 3.16 26.60
CA ARG A 460 -7.32 2.03 27.41
C ARG A 460 -6.19 2.48 28.35
N ASP A 461 -6.35 2.26 29.65
CA ASP A 461 -5.29 2.45 30.67
C ASP A 461 -4.28 1.29 30.62
N LYS A 462 -3.32 1.33 29.69
CA LYS A 462 -2.16 0.40 29.68
C LYS A 462 -0.87 1.16 29.98
N HIS A 463 -0.05 0.61 30.89
CA HIS A 463 1.08 1.32 31.52
C HIS A 463 2.47 0.84 31.05
N HIS A 464 2.57 -0.22 30.22
CA HIS A 464 3.86 -0.79 29.80
C HIS A 464 4.19 -0.44 28.34
N TRP A 465 5.44 -0.06 28.05
CA TRP A 465 5.88 0.37 26.71
C TRP A 465 5.59 -0.67 25.62
N LEU A 466 5.67 -1.96 25.94
CA LEU A 466 5.42 -3.06 25.01
C LEU A 466 3.97 -3.09 24.51
N ASP A 467 3.00 -2.64 25.32
CA ASP A 467 1.59 -2.59 24.93
C ASP A 467 1.35 -1.60 23.78
N HIS A 468 2.13 -0.53 23.72
CA HIS A 468 2.05 0.44 22.62
C HIS A 468 2.57 -0.13 21.29
N MET A 469 3.45 -1.12 21.33
CA MET A 469 3.99 -1.79 20.14
C MET A 469 3.17 -3.02 19.72
N ARG A 470 2.45 -3.66 20.64
CA ARG A 470 1.73 -4.91 20.40
C ARG A 470 0.45 -4.71 19.59
N ILE A 471 0.28 -5.45 18.51
CA ILE A 471 -0.98 -5.61 17.78
C ILE A 471 -1.63 -6.93 18.21
N ASP A 472 -2.82 -6.84 18.80
CA ASP A 472 -3.65 -7.97 19.22
C ASP A 472 -4.80 -8.24 18.24
N VAL A 473 -5.53 -9.34 18.45
CA VAL A 473 -6.69 -9.72 17.61
C VAL A 473 -7.77 -8.64 17.60
N ASP A 474 -8.03 -8.00 18.75
CA ASP A 474 -8.99 -6.89 18.89
C ASP A 474 -8.69 -5.72 17.94
N ASP A 475 -7.40 -5.47 17.68
CA ASP A 475 -6.96 -4.36 16.82
C ASP A 475 -7.26 -4.63 15.34
N LEU A 476 -7.66 -5.86 14.98
CA LEU A 476 -8.03 -6.30 13.64
C LEU A 476 -9.54 -6.34 13.40
N GLU A 477 -10.35 -6.11 14.45
CA GLU A 477 -11.80 -6.24 14.36
C GLU A 477 -12.48 -5.14 13.53
N TRP A 478 -11.76 -4.09 13.10
CA TRP A 478 -12.31 -3.10 12.17
C TRP A 478 -12.77 -3.70 10.84
N ASP A 479 -12.30 -4.90 10.50
CA ASP A 479 -12.75 -5.66 9.34
C ASP A 479 -14.13 -6.32 9.56
N ARG A 480 -14.53 -6.50 10.82
CA ARG A 480 -15.84 -7.03 11.25
C ARG A 480 -16.81 -5.90 11.64
N HIS A 481 -16.29 -4.82 12.22
CA HIS A 481 -17.05 -3.69 12.77
C HIS A 481 -17.68 -2.74 11.73
N SER A 482 -17.53 -2.98 10.42
CA SER A 482 -18.42 -2.33 9.46
C SER A 482 -19.86 -2.82 9.57
N ASP A 483 -20.08 -4.02 10.14
CA ASP A 483 -21.35 -4.73 10.04
C ASP A 483 -22.15 -4.78 11.37
N GLU A 484 -21.58 -4.46 12.55
CA GLU A 484 -22.25 -4.68 13.86
C GLU A 484 -23.39 -3.69 14.20
N ASN A 485 -23.43 -2.51 13.59
CA ASN A 485 -24.55 -1.55 13.73
C ASN A 485 -25.51 -1.58 12.54
N GLU A 486 -25.25 -2.41 11.52
CA GLU A 486 -26.15 -2.57 10.39
C GLU A 486 -27.10 -3.75 10.63
N ARG A 487 -28.39 -3.54 10.38
CA ARG A 487 -29.38 -4.63 10.34
C ARG A 487 -28.86 -5.71 9.41
N SER A 488 -29.02 -6.98 9.79
CA SER A 488 -28.53 -8.09 8.97
C SER A 488 -29.12 -7.99 7.55
N PRO A 489 -28.39 -8.43 6.51
CA PRO A 489 -28.90 -8.44 5.14
C PRO A 489 -30.28 -9.09 4.99
N MET A 490 -30.55 -10.14 5.78
CA MET A 490 -31.84 -10.81 5.81
C MET A 490 -32.95 -9.95 6.44
N GLU A 491 -32.65 -9.18 7.49
CA GLU A 491 -33.59 -8.21 8.07
C GLU A 491 -33.88 -7.06 7.09
N ARG A 492 -32.85 -6.51 6.43
CA ARG A 492 -33.00 -5.51 5.36
C ARG A 492 -33.90 -6.02 4.24
N LEU A 493 -33.75 -7.29 3.85
CA LEU A 493 -34.63 -7.92 2.86
C LEU A 493 -36.07 -8.03 3.36
N ASP A 494 -36.28 -8.30 4.65
CA ASP A 494 -37.59 -8.45 5.26
C ASP A 494 -38.37 -7.13 5.38
N GLU A 495 -37.66 -6.01 5.53
CA GLU A 495 -38.23 -4.66 5.56
C GLU A 495 -38.76 -4.18 4.20
N LEU A 496 -38.25 -4.71 3.09
CA LEU A 496 -38.75 -4.33 1.76
C LEU A 496 -40.23 -4.66 1.61
N ILE A 497 -41.05 -3.71 1.18
CA ILE A 497 -42.49 -3.96 0.96
C ILE A 497 -42.67 -5.01 -0.15
N GLY A 498 -43.62 -5.92 0.04
CA GLY A 498 -43.96 -6.96 -0.93
C GLY A 498 -42.87 -8.04 -1.16
N LEU A 499 -42.66 -8.41 -2.44
CA LEU A 499 -41.59 -9.32 -2.90
C LEU A 499 -41.54 -10.70 -2.21
N LYS A 500 -42.68 -11.22 -1.74
CA LYS A 500 -42.76 -12.46 -0.94
C LYS A 500 -42.03 -13.65 -1.57
N ASN A 501 -42.19 -13.84 -2.88
CA ASN A 501 -41.54 -14.92 -3.63
C ASN A 501 -40.00 -14.76 -3.68
N VAL A 502 -39.51 -13.56 -3.90
CA VAL A 502 -38.07 -13.24 -3.91
C VAL A 502 -37.48 -13.48 -2.52
N LYS A 503 -38.12 -12.96 -1.46
CA LYS A 503 -37.69 -13.19 -0.07
C LYS A 503 -37.60 -14.68 0.28
N GLN A 504 -38.58 -15.48 -0.15
CA GLN A 504 -38.58 -16.93 0.08
C GLN A 504 -37.42 -17.64 -0.64
N GLU A 505 -37.11 -17.27 -1.89
CA GLU A 505 -36.00 -17.88 -2.63
C GLU A 505 -34.63 -17.51 -2.04
N VAL A 506 -34.44 -16.27 -1.56
CA VAL A 506 -33.20 -15.89 -0.86
C VAL A 506 -33.05 -16.67 0.45
N ARG A 507 -34.10 -16.78 1.27
CA ARG A 507 -34.08 -17.60 2.50
C ARG A 507 -33.76 -19.07 2.23
N LYS A 508 -34.35 -19.63 1.18
CA LYS A 508 -34.11 -21.01 0.75
C LYS A 508 -32.67 -21.21 0.34
N LEU A 509 -32.08 -20.25 -0.36
CA LEU A 509 -30.65 -20.28 -0.70
C LEU A 509 -29.78 -20.22 0.56
N SER A 510 -29.99 -19.22 1.44
CA SER A 510 -29.21 -19.08 2.68
C SER A 510 -29.27 -20.36 3.52
N SER A 511 -30.47 -20.92 3.71
CA SER A 511 -30.67 -22.18 4.44
C SER A 511 -29.94 -23.36 3.78
N PHE A 512 -29.97 -23.43 2.45
CA PHE A 512 -29.26 -24.46 1.70
C PHE A 512 -27.74 -24.33 1.89
N VAL A 513 -27.20 -23.12 1.81
CA VAL A 513 -25.75 -22.86 1.98
C VAL A 513 -25.29 -23.27 3.38
N GLN A 514 -26.01 -22.83 4.41
CA GLN A 514 -25.72 -23.19 5.80
C GLN A 514 -25.74 -24.71 6.01
N ALA A 515 -26.70 -25.42 5.40
CA ALA A 515 -26.75 -26.88 5.46
C ALA A 515 -25.53 -27.51 4.77
N GLN A 516 -25.09 -26.96 3.64
CA GLN A 516 -23.91 -27.44 2.92
C GLN A 516 -22.60 -27.19 3.69
N GLN A 517 -22.47 -26.06 4.38
CA GLN A 517 -21.33 -25.78 5.26
C GLN A 517 -21.25 -26.78 6.42
N LYS A 518 -22.37 -27.01 7.12
CA LYS A 518 -22.45 -28.03 8.19
C LYS A 518 -22.11 -29.44 7.69
N ARG A 519 -22.43 -29.77 6.44
CA ARG A 519 -22.02 -31.03 5.81
C ARG A 519 -20.52 -31.09 5.58
N LYS A 520 -19.93 -30.01 5.06
CA LYS A 520 -18.48 -29.87 4.80
C LYS A 520 -17.68 -30.05 6.09
N GLU A 521 -18.07 -29.36 7.16
CA GLU A 521 -17.44 -29.46 8.50
C GLU A 521 -17.44 -30.88 9.06
N ARG A 522 -18.47 -31.67 8.72
CA ARG A 522 -18.63 -33.07 9.14
C ARG A 522 -18.03 -34.07 8.14
N GLY A 523 -17.29 -33.60 7.13
CA GLY A 523 -16.64 -34.44 6.13
C GLY A 523 -17.58 -35.10 5.11
N TYR A 524 -18.84 -34.66 5.01
CA TYR A 524 -19.77 -35.18 4.01
C TYR A 524 -19.56 -34.50 2.64
N PRO A 525 -19.83 -35.20 1.53
CA PRO A 525 -19.87 -34.57 0.21
C PRO A 525 -20.87 -33.42 0.16
N VAL A 526 -20.42 -32.30 -0.41
CA VAL A 526 -21.24 -31.11 -0.66
C VAL A 526 -21.72 -31.07 -2.10
N VAL A 527 -22.94 -30.55 -2.30
CA VAL A 527 -23.53 -30.29 -3.61
C VAL A 527 -23.06 -28.90 -4.07
N PRO A 528 -22.60 -28.75 -5.32
CA PRO A 528 -22.24 -27.44 -5.87
C PRO A 528 -23.41 -26.45 -5.81
N ILE A 529 -23.14 -25.22 -5.42
CA ILE A 529 -24.15 -24.17 -5.29
C ILE A 529 -24.11 -23.30 -6.55
N GLN A 530 -25.22 -23.27 -7.29
CA GLN A 530 -25.34 -22.41 -8.47
C GLN A 530 -25.83 -21.03 -8.02
N LEU A 531 -25.03 -20.00 -8.27
CA LEU A 531 -25.27 -18.64 -7.76
C LEU A 531 -25.70 -17.64 -8.83
N HIS A 532 -25.27 -17.84 -10.08
CA HIS A 532 -25.67 -16.98 -11.20
C HIS A 532 -27.19 -17.01 -11.41
N SER A 533 -27.78 -15.84 -11.58
CA SER A 533 -29.23 -15.66 -11.51
C SER A 533 -29.74 -14.64 -12.52
N VAL A 534 -31.02 -14.78 -12.87
CA VAL A 534 -31.76 -13.88 -13.74
C VAL A 534 -32.80 -13.15 -12.93
N PHE A 535 -32.75 -11.83 -12.94
CA PHE A 535 -33.70 -10.96 -12.24
C PHE A 535 -34.65 -10.35 -13.28
N SER A 536 -35.88 -10.84 -13.31
CA SER A 536 -36.88 -10.48 -14.33
C SER A 536 -38.03 -9.69 -13.74
N GLY A 537 -38.39 -8.55 -14.33
CA GLY A 537 -39.54 -7.75 -13.89
C GLY A 537 -39.54 -6.34 -14.43
N ASN A 538 -40.65 -5.62 -14.29
CA ASN A 538 -40.78 -4.26 -14.80
C ASN A 538 -39.87 -3.26 -14.06
N PRO A 539 -39.58 -2.06 -14.63
CA PRO A 539 -38.84 -1.01 -13.95
C PRO A 539 -39.47 -0.63 -12.61
N GLY A 540 -38.62 -0.32 -11.63
CA GLY A 540 -39.02 0.12 -10.29
C GLY A 540 -39.57 -0.98 -9.37
N THR A 541 -39.39 -2.26 -9.71
CA THR A 541 -39.79 -3.42 -8.86
C THR A 541 -38.73 -3.82 -7.81
N GLY A 542 -37.66 -3.03 -7.64
CA GLY A 542 -36.63 -3.29 -6.61
C GLY A 542 -35.50 -4.25 -7.01
N LYS A 543 -35.34 -4.61 -8.30
CA LYS A 543 -34.28 -5.55 -8.76
C LYS A 543 -32.87 -5.20 -8.26
N THR A 544 -32.45 -3.94 -8.45
CA THR A 544 -31.09 -3.50 -8.07
C THR A 544 -30.93 -3.50 -6.55
N THR A 545 -31.93 -3.01 -5.81
CA THR A 545 -31.94 -3.01 -4.34
C THR A 545 -31.83 -4.43 -3.77
N VAL A 546 -32.59 -5.38 -4.32
CA VAL A 546 -32.50 -6.78 -3.90
C VAL A 546 -31.17 -7.41 -4.32
N ALA A 547 -30.61 -7.05 -5.47
CA ALA A 547 -29.33 -7.59 -5.91
C ALA A 547 -28.18 -7.20 -4.97
N GLU A 548 -28.21 -5.97 -4.46
CA GLU A 548 -27.27 -5.48 -3.44
C GLU A 548 -27.40 -6.27 -2.13
N ILE A 549 -28.62 -6.38 -1.59
CA ILE A 549 -28.88 -7.18 -0.39
C ILE A 549 -28.51 -8.66 -0.62
N TYR A 550 -28.77 -9.19 -1.81
CA TYR A 550 -28.39 -10.56 -2.17
C TYR A 550 -26.86 -10.74 -2.16
N ALA A 551 -26.10 -9.75 -2.62
CA ALA A 551 -24.64 -9.78 -2.56
C ALA A 551 -24.14 -9.84 -1.11
N ASP A 552 -24.74 -9.03 -0.22
CA ASP A 552 -24.45 -9.02 1.21
C ASP A 552 -24.79 -10.36 1.87
N VAL A 553 -25.96 -10.95 1.58
CA VAL A 553 -26.35 -12.28 2.07
C VAL A 553 -25.34 -13.34 1.64
N LEU A 554 -24.84 -13.29 0.40
CA LEU A 554 -23.86 -14.25 -0.09
C LEU A 554 -22.49 -14.10 0.60
N LYS A 555 -22.08 -12.86 0.93
CA LYS A 555 -20.89 -12.57 1.74
C LYS A 555 -21.03 -13.14 3.15
N GLU A 556 -22.14 -12.86 3.82
CA GLU A 556 -22.45 -13.35 5.17
C GLU A 556 -22.48 -14.89 5.22
N CYS A 557 -23.01 -15.51 4.17
CA CYS A 557 -23.00 -16.96 4.01
C CYS A 557 -21.62 -17.53 3.61
N GLY A 558 -20.56 -16.73 3.49
CA GLY A 558 -19.21 -17.18 3.14
C GLY A 558 -19.05 -17.69 1.71
N LEU A 559 -19.94 -17.32 0.79
CA LEU A 559 -19.87 -17.67 -0.64
C LEU A 559 -19.16 -16.61 -1.49
N LEU A 560 -19.07 -15.38 -0.99
CA LEU A 560 -18.37 -14.28 -1.61
C LEU A 560 -17.37 -13.70 -0.63
N LYS A 561 -16.18 -13.32 -1.13
CA LYS A 561 -15.11 -12.76 -0.27
C LYS A 561 -15.38 -11.33 0.19
N ARG A 562 -16.01 -10.49 -0.66
CA ARG A 562 -16.23 -9.06 -0.40
C ARG A 562 -17.71 -8.65 -0.36
N GLY A 563 -18.57 -9.28 -1.17
CA GLY A 563 -20.00 -8.98 -1.20
C GLY A 563 -20.40 -7.69 -1.91
N HIS A 564 -19.46 -6.95 -2.51
CA HIS A 564 -19.79 -5.73 -3.26
C HIS A 564 -20.51 -6.03 -4.57
N MET A 565 -21.25 -5.06 -5.08
CA MET A 565 -21.93 -5.15 -6.38
C MET A 565 -21.35 -4.13 -7.37
N VAL A 566 -21.00 -4.61 -8.58
CA VAL A 566 -20.63 -3.77 -9.72
C VAL A 566 -21.79 -3.75 -10.70
N VAL A 567 -22.43 -2.60 -10.85
CA VAL A 567 -23.52 -2.37 -11.80
C VAL A 567 -22.94 -1.96 -13.15
N VAL A 568 -23.36 -2.66 -14.21
CA VAL A 568 -22.94 -2.38 -15.59
C VAL A 568 -24.13 -2.45 -16.53
N SER A 569 -24.00 -1.72 -17.64
CA SER A 569 -24.94 -1.77 -18.78
C SER A 569 -24.19 -2.18 -20.04
N ARG A 570 -24.89 -2.27 -21.18
CA ARG A 570 -24.26 -2.53 -22.48
C ARG A 570 -23.14 -1.54 -22.81
N SER A 571 -23.30 -0.25 -22.48
CA SER A 571 -22.31 0.77 -22.81
C SER A 571 -21.00 0.59 -22.02
N ASP A 572 -21.05 -0.09 -20.87
CA ASP A 572 -19.90 -0.39 -20.03
C ASP A 572 -19.14 -1.63 -20.50
N LEU A 573 -19.83 -2.58 -21.13
CA LEU A 573 -19.25 -3.87 -21.55
C LEU A 573 -18.79 -3.84 -23.01
N VAL A 574 -19.59 -3.22 -23.88
CA VAL A 574 -19.37 -3.23 -25.33
C VAL A 574 -18.53 -2.02 -25.74
N ALA A 575 -17.53 -2.23 -26.59
CA ALA A 575 -16.75 -1.17 -27.21
C ALA A 575 -17.25 -0.90 -28.65
N GLY A 576 -16.97 0.29 -29.19
CA GLY A 576 -17.36 0.65 -30.56
C GLY A 576 -16.52 0.01 -31.67
N TYR A 577 -15.49 -0.79 -31.32
CA TYR A 577 -14.49 -1.31 -32.25
C TYR A 577 -14.11 -2.77 -31.92
N VAL A 578 -13.73 -3.54 -32.95
CA VAL A 578 -13.43 -4.99 -32.89
C VAL A 578 -12.26 -5.30 -31.96
N GLY A 579 -12.41 -6.31 -31.10
CA GLY A 579 -11.35 -6.82 -30.22
C GLY A 579 -11.17 -6.06 -28.90
N GLN A 580 -11.89 -4.95 -28.69
CA GLN A 580 -11.83 -4.18 -27.44
C GLN A 580 -12.92 -4.60 -26.43
N THR A 581 -14.00 -5.22 -26.90
CA THR A 581 -15.14 -5.61 -26.06
C THR A 581 -14.74 -6.67 -25.04
N ALA A 582 -13.97 -7.69 -25.44
CA ALA A 582 -13.45 -8.69 -24.50
C ALA A 582 -12.61 -8.06 -23.37
N MET A 583 -11.70 -7.13 -23.69
CA MET A 583 -10.85 -6.46 -22.69
C MET A 583 -11.68 -5.59 -21.74
N LYS A 584 -12.63 -4.82 -22.28
CA LYS A 584 -13.52 -3.95 -21.50
C LYS A 584 -14.42 -4.75 -20.57
N THR A 585 -14.99 -5.84 -21.07
CA THR A 585 -15.80 -6.80 -20.30
C THR A 585 -14.97 -7.47 -19.19
N LYS A 586 -13.76 -7.96 -19.51
CA LYS A 586 -12.86 -8.54 -18.50
C LYS A 586 -12.48 -7.56 -17.41
N LYS A 587 -12.26 -6.29 -17.75
CA LYS A 587 -11.98 -5.25 -16.75
C LYS A 587 -13.14 -5.11 -15.76
N LYS A 588 -14.38 -5.03 -16.24
CA LYS A 588 -15.58 -4.96 -15.39
C LYS A 588 -15.80 -6.22 -14.56
N ILE A 589 -15.48 -7.39 -15.11
CA ILE A 589 -15.54 -8.65 -14.37
C ILE A 589 -14.49 -8.67 -13.26
N ARG A 590 -13.24 -8.23 -13.51
CA ARG A 590 -12.20 -8.09 -12.49
C ARG A 590 -12.65 -7.16 -11.35
N GLU A 591 -13.26 -6.02 -11.68
CA GLU A 591 -13.85 -5.11 -10.68
C GLU A 591 -14.89 -5.82 -9.80
N ALA A 592 -15.60 -6.83 -10.33
CA ALA A 592 -16.67 -7.57 -9.65
C ALA A 592 -16.24 -8.89 -8.98
N LEU A 593 -14.99 -9.33 -9.13
CA LEU A 593 -14.48 -10.53 -8.45
C LEU A 593 -14.60 -10.33 -6.95
N GLY A 594 -14.96 -11.37 -6.20
CA GLY A 594 -15.27 -11.30 -4.77
C GLY A 594 -16.70 -10.85 -4.46
N GLY A 595 -17.46 -10.48 -5.49
CA GLY A 595 -18.76 -9.84 -5.38
C GLY A 595 -19.73 -10.29 -6.49
N VAL A 596 -20.60 -9.36 -6.86
CA VAL A 596 -21.65 -9.53 -7.87
C VAL A 596 -21.42 -8.59 -9.05
N LEU A 597 -21.39 -9.13 -10.27
CA LEU A 597 -21.56 -8.36 -11.50
C LEU A 597 -23.05 -8.29 -11.86
N PHE A 598 -23.66 -7.13 -11.68
CA PHE A 598 -25.06 -6.88 -12.02
C PHE A 598 -25.15 -6.20 -13.39
N ILE A 599 -25.70 -6.91 -14.38
CA ILE A 599 -25.87 -6.41 -15.74
C ILE A 599 -27.30 -5.94 -15.91
N ASP A 600 -27.52 -4.63 -15.87
CA ASP A 600 -28.84 -4.03 -16.08
C ASP A 600 -29.19 -3.99 -17.57
N GLU A 601 -30.46 -4.19 -17.86
CA GLU A 601 -31.01 -4.35 -19.23
C GLU A 601 -30.15 -5.31 -20.09
N ALA A 602 -29.77 -6.46 -19.52
CA ALA A 602 -28.83 -7.40 -20.13
C ALA A 602 -29.28 -7.91 -21.51
N TYR A 603 -30.59 -7.95 -21.76
CA TYR A 603 -31.15 -8.30 -23.07
C TYR A 603 -30.63 -7.40 -24.19
N SER A 604 -30.21 -6.16 -23.89
CA SER A 604 -29.62 -5.25 -24.87
C SER A 604 -28.31 -5.78 -25.47
N LEU A 605 -27.62 -6.73 -24.82
CA LEU A 605 -26.44 -7.41 -25.37
C LEU A 605 -26.81 -8.35 -26.54
N TYR A 606 -28.08 -8.75 -26.63
CA TYR A 606 -28.60 -9.64 -27.66
C TYR A 606 -29.68 -8.95 -28.51
N ASN A 607 -29.29 -8.47 -29.70
CA ASN A 607 -30.20 -7.78 -30.62
C ASN A 607 -30.63 -8.62 -31.83
N GLY A 608 -30.42 -9.94 -31.83
CA GLY A 608 -30.85 -10.84 -32.91
C GLY A 608 -30.26 -10.58 -34.32
N GLY A 609 -29.35 -9.60 -34.47
CA GLY A 609 -28.71 -9.20 -35.72
C GLY A 609 -27.20 -9.52 -35.77
N ARG A 610 -26.52 -9.13 -36.87
CA ARG A 610 -25.06 -9.30 -37.12
C ARG A 610 -24.12 -8.45 -36.22
N ASP A 611 -24.57 -8.05 -35.04
CA ASP A 611 -23.80 -7.15 -34.18
C ASP A 611 -22.84 -7.96 -33.29
N ASP A 612 -21.66 -8.28 -33.83
CA ASP A 612 -20.69 -9.22 -33.24
C ASP A 612 -20.19 -8.80 -31.84
N PHE A 613 -20.22 -7.50 -31.52
CA PHE A 613 -19.66 -6.98 -30.27
C PHE A 613 -20.44 -7.39 -29.02
N GLY A 614 -21.79 -7.39 -29.07
CA GLY A 614 -22.61 -7.83 -27.94
C GLY A 614 -22.43 -9.33 -27.65
N LYS A 615 -22.26 -10.11 -28.72
CA LYS A 615 -21.97 -11.54 -28.63
C LYS A 615 -20.59 -11.80 -28.03
N GLU A 616 -19.57 -11.05 -28.42
CA GLU A 616 -18.23 -11.11 -27.83
C GLU A 616 -18.24 -10.84 -26.32
N ALA A 617 -19.06 -9.89 -25.85
CA ALA A 617 -19.24 -9.63 -24.42
C ALA A 617 -19.87 -10.84 -23.71
N ILE A 618 -20.92 -11.45 -24.29
CA ILE A 618 -21.58 -12.64 -23.73
C ILE A 618 -20.61 -13.82 -23.65
N GLU A 619 -19.84 -14.08 -24.71
CA GLU A 619 -18.84 -15.15 -24.76
C GLU A 619 -17.77 -14.93 -23.68
N THR A 620 -17.29 -13.69 -23.53
CA THR A 620 -16.34 -13.32 -22.48
C THR A 620 -16.92 -13.53 -21.08
N ILE A 621 -18.18 -13.13 -20.83
CA ILE A 621 -18.84 -13.36 -19.53
C ILE A 621 -18.91 -14.85 -19.22
N VAL A 622 -19.33 -15.69 -20.18
CA VAL A 622 -19.43 -17.15 -19.99
C VAL A 622 -18.06 -17.77 -19.67
N ASP A 623 -17.01 -17.36 -20.37
CA ASP A 623 -15.65 -17.84 -20.13
C ASP A 623 -15.15 -17.48 -18.73
N GLU A 624 -15.31 -16.22 -18.32
CA GLU A 624 -14.86 -15.74 -17.01
C GLU A 624 -15.70 -16.31 -15.85
N MET A 625 -17.02 -16.52 -16.04
CA MET A 625 -17.86 -17.26 -15.08
C MET A 625 -17.34 -18.68 -14.83
N THR A 626 -16.69 -19.29 -15.82
CA THR A 626 -16.11 -20.63 -15.69
C THR A 626 -14.80 -20.58 -14.92
N ARG A 627 -13.97 -19.56 -15.22
CA ARG A 627 -12.67 -19.36 -14.57
C ARG A 627 -12.79 -18.94 -13.11
N HIS A 628 -13.82 -18.17 -12.78
CA HIS A 628 -14.02 -17.56 -11.46
C HIS A 628 -15.31 -18.03 -10.77
N ASN A 629 -15.74 -19.27 -11.03
CA ASN A 629 -17.00 -19.83 -10.54
C ASN A 629 -17.17 -19.82 -9.01
N GLU A 630 -16.07 -19.86 -8.26
CA GLU A 630 -16.07 -19.84 -6.79
C GLU A 630 -16.07 -18.42 -6.20
N ASN A 631 -15.84 -17.38 -7.02
CA ASN A 631 -15.62 -16.03 -6.52
C ASN A 631 -16.28 -14.93 -7.35
N LEU A 632 -17.20 -15.27 -8.25
CA LEU A 632 -17.96 -14.33 -9.07
C LEU A 632 -19.40 -14.77 -9.18
N VAL A 633 -20.32 -13.88 -8.83
CA VAL A 633 -21.74 -14.05 -9.13
C VAL A 633 -22.13 -13.06 -10.22
N VAL A 634 -22.91 -13.53 -11.19
CA VAL A 634 -23.40 -12.69 -12.29
C VAL A 634 -24.91 -12.69 -12.21
N ILE A 635 -25.49 -11.50 -12.19
CA ILE A 635 -26.94 -11.28 -12.20
C ILE A 635 -27.28 -10.58 -13.49
N LEU A 636 -28.12 -11.20 -14.31
CA LEU A 636 -28.67 -10.56 -15.50
C LEU A 636 -30.05 -10.00 -15.18
N ALA A 637 -30.25 -8.70 -15.36
CA ALA A 637 -31.51 -8.03 -15.07
C ALA A 637 -32.19 -7.51 -16.33
N GLY A 638 -33.52 -7.60 -16.38
CA GLY A 638 -34.30 -7.07 -17.49
C GLY A 638 -35.78 -7.45 -17.47
N TYR A 639 -36.45 -7.23 -18.59
CA TYR A 639 -37.84 -7.66 -18.80
C TYR A 639 -37.93 -9.17 -19.01
N GLN A 640 -39.02 -9.77 -18.53
CA GLN A 640 -39.12 -11.22 -18.43
C GLN A 640 -38.94 -11.95 -19.77
N ARG A 641 -39.66 -11.55 -20.81
CA ARG A 641 -39.61 -12.24 -22.11
C ARG A 641 -38.26 -12.08 -22.80
N GLU A 642 -37.68 -10.91 -22.70
CA GLU A 642 -36.41 -10.53 -23.29
C GLU A 642 -35.25 -11.26 -22.61
N MET A 643 -35.34 -11.45 -21.29
CA MET A 643 -34.37 -12.23 -20.52
C MET A 643 -34.44 -13.73 -20.84
N GLU A 644 -35.64 -14.28 -21.03
CA GLU A 644 -35.83 -15.66 -21.50
C GLU A 644 -35.14 -15.86 -22.87
N GLN A 645 -35.38 -14.95 -23.82
CA GLN A 645 -34.73 -14.99 -25.14
C GLN A 645 -33.21 -14.86 -25.07
N LEU A 646 -32.67 -13.98 -24.22
CA LEU A 646 -31.23 -13.83 -24.05
C LEU A 646 -30.59 -15.14 -23.54
N VAL A 647 -31.17 -15.74 -22.50
CA VAL A 647 -30.59 -16.96 -21.91
C VAL A 647 -30.65 -18.14 -22.88
N GLU A 648 -31.73 -18.27 -23.64
CA GLU A 648 -31.89 -19.29 -24.67
C GLU A 648 -30.99 -19.07 -25.90
N SER A 649 -30.55 -17.83 -26.14
CA SER A 649 -29.69 -17.49 -27.30
C SER A 649 -28.29 -18.13 -27.25
N ASN A 650 -27.80 -18.47 -26.05
CA ASN A 650 -26.45 -18.99 -25.85
C ASN A 650 -26.47 -20.19 -24.88
N PRO A 651 -26.04 -21.40 -25.32
CA PRO A 651 -25.98 -22.58 -24.45
C PRO A 651 -25.13 -22.38 -23.18
N GLY A 652 -24.08 -21.56 -23.26
CA GLY A 652 -23.24 -21.15 -22.14
C GLY A 652 -24.02 -20.44 -21.04
N LEU A 653 -24.90 -19.50 -21.41
CA LEU A 653 -25.81 -18.83 -20.48
C LEU A 653 -26.83 -19.82 -19.91
N SER A 654 -27.55 -20.54 -20.77
CA SER A 654 -28.55 -21.54 -20.37
C SER A 654 -28.01 -22.60 -19.40
N SER A 655 -26.73 -22.97 -19.51
CA SER A 655 -26.10 -23.95 -18.63
C SER A 655 -25.76 -23.40 -17.23
N ARG A 656 -25.45 -22.10 -17.10
CA ARG A 656 -24.94 -21.48 -15.86
C ARG A 656 -26.01 -20.71 -15.09
N PHE A 657 -26.98 -20.12 -15.79
CA PHE A 657 -28.10 -19.39 -15.19
C PHE A 657 -29.27 -20.33 -14.94
N LYS A 658 -29.35 -20.87 -13.72
CA LYS A 658 -30.40 -21.82 -13.31
C LYS A 658 -31.41 -21.24 -12.32
N LYS A 659 -31.12 -20.06 -11.77
CA LYS A 659 -32.00 -19.38 -10.81
C LYS A 659 -32.69 -18.19 -11.47
N TYR A 660 -34.01 -18.13 -11.33
CA TYR A 660 -34.84 -17.07 -11.86
C TYR A 660 -35.59 -16.41 -10.72
N PHE A 661 -35.32 -15.13 -10.50
CA PHE A 661 -36.06 -14.29 -9.57
C PHE A 661 -37.05 -13.46 -10.39
N HIS A 662 -38.33 -13.65 -10.11
CA HIS A 662 -39.39 -12.89 -10.74
C HIS A 662 -39.85 -11.78 -9.79
N PHE A 663 -39.79 -10.54 -10.28
CA PHE A 663 -40.18 -9.34 -9.56
C PHE A 663 -41.52 -8.85 -10.12
N PRO A 664 -42.65 -9.18 -9.47
CA PRO A 664 -43.96 -8.76 -9.92
C PRO A 664 -44.13 -7.24 -9.79
N ASP A 665 -45.11 -6.68 -10.51
CA ASP A 665 -45.62 -5.34 -10.20
C ASP A 665 -46.20 -5.34 -8.77
N TYR A 666 -46.05 -4.22 -8.04
CA TYR A 666 -46.59 -4.11 -6.68
C TYR A 666 -48.12 -4.02 -6.69
N GLU A 667 -48.74 -4.64 -5.69
CA GLU A 667 -50.19 -4.53 -5.45
C GLU A 667 -50.55 -3.12 -4.96
N GLU A 668 -51.82 -2.72 -5.10
CA GLU A 668 -52.29 -1.36 -4.81
C GLU A 668 -52.02 -0.96 -3.35
N LYS A 669 -52.14 -1.91 -2.43
CA LYS A 669 -51.81 -1.72 -1.01
C LYS A 669 -50.31 -1.57 -0.79
N GLU A 670 -49.50 -2.34 -1.50
CA GLU A 670 -48.04 -2.25 -1.43
C GLU A 670 -47.56 -0.88 -1.96
N LEU A 671 -48.18 -0.37 -3.03
CA LEU A 671 -47.89 0.98 -3.55
C LEU A 671 -48.26 2.08 -2.55
N LEU A 672 -49.37 1.94 -1.83
CA LEU A 672 -49.75 2.88 -0.77
C LEU A 672 -48.75 2.83 0.41
N GLU A 673 -48.38 1.64 0.88
CA GLU A 673 -47.35 1.45 1.91
C GLU A 673 -46.01 2.09 1.48
N MET A 674 -45.63 1.93 0.20
CA MET A 674 -44.43 2.55 -0.34
C MET A 674 -44.54 4.09 -0.37
N THR A 675 -45.74 4.62 -0.60
CA THR A 675 -45.98 6.08 -0.60
C THR A 675 -45.79 6.65 0.81
N HIS A 676 -46.33 5.98 1.83
CA HIS A 676 -46.08 6.32 3.23
C HIS A 676 -44.60 6.27 3.55
N TYR A 677 -43.97 5.14 3.26
CA TYR A 677 -42.55 4.95 3.54
C TYR A 677 -41.69 6.07 2.93
N GLN A 678 -41.95 6.41 1.66
CA GLN A 678 -41.21 7.45 0.95
C GLN A 678 -41.47 8.85 1.53
N ALA A 679 -42.71 9.15 1.95
CA ALA A 679 -43.02 10.42 2.63
C ALA A 679 -42.35 10.51 4.01
N ASP A 680 -42.43 9.43 4.80
CA ASP A 680 -41.84 9.33 6.14
C ASP A 680 -40.32 9.52 6.11
N GLN A 681 -39.62 9.02 5.07
CA GLN A 681 -38.17 9.24 4.90
C GLN A 681 -37.80 10.74 4.83
N TYR A 682 -38.70 11.58 4.35
CA TYR A 682 -38.52 13.04 4.30
C TYR A 682 -39.20 13.76 5.46
N GLY A 683 -39.79 13.03 6.42
CA GLY A 683 -40.52 13.58 7.56
C GLY A 683 -41.92 14.08 7.25
N TYR A 684 -42.48 13.73 6.09
CA TYR A 684 -43.83 14.09 5.68
C TYR A 684 -44.83 13.01 6.03
N HIS A 685 -46.08 13.41 6.27
CA HIS A 685 -47.21 12.50 6.49
C HIS A 685 -48.45 12.99 5.74
N PHE A 686 -49.46 12.15 5.61
CA PHE A 686 -50.74 12.50 4.99
C PHE A 686 -51.88 11.75 5.68
N ASN A 687 -53.08 12.31 5.62
CA ASN A 687 -54.25 11.81 6.35
C ASN A 687 -55.02 10.70 5.59
N GLU A 688 -56.01 10.10 6.27
CA GLU A 688 -56.82 9.00 5.74
C GLU A 688 -57.59 9.34 4.44
N TRP A 689 -57.90 10.62 4.20
CA TRP A 689 -58.57 11.05 2.96
C TRP A 689 -57.61 11.03 1.77
N ALA A 690 -56.37 11.48 1.97
CA ALA A 690 -55.31 11.35 0.99
C ALA A 690 -54.97 9.87 0.70
N GLU A 691 -54.91 9.02 1.73
CA GLU A 691 -54.75 7.57 1.57
C GLU A 691 -55.85 6.96 0.71
N SER A 692 -57.11 7.27 1.02
CA SER A 692 -58.27 6.75 0.29
C SER A 692 -58.24 7.16 -1.18
N PHE A 693 -57.88 8.41 -1.46
CA PHE A 693 -57.69 8.92 -2.82
C PHE A 693 -56.60 8.15 -3.57
N LEU A 694 -55.41 8.01 -2.97
CA LEU A 694 -54.28 7.30 -3.58
C LEU A 694 -54.62 5.84 -3.87
N LEU A 695 -55.28 5.15 -2.92
CA LEU A 695 -55.68 3.77 -3.09
C LEU A 695 -56.72 3.60 -4.22
N GLU A 696 -57.70 4.50 -4.31
CA GLU A 696 -58.65 4.55 -5.44
C GLU A 696 -57.89 4.72 -6.77
N LYS A 697 -56.93 5.65 -6.82
CA LYS A 697 -56.14 5.91 -8.03
C LYS A 697 -55.26 4.74 -8.44
N TYR A 698 -54.60 4.08 -7.50
CA TYR A 698 -53.81 2.88 -7.73
C TYR A 698 -54.67 1.72 -8.24
N THR A 699 -55.92 1.61 -7.77
CA THR A 699 -56.87 0.57 -8.21
C THR A 699 -57.39 0.84 -9.62
N ASP A 700 -57.78 2.08 -9.91
CA ASP A 700 -58.38 2.46 -11.19
C ASP A 700 -57.37 2.53 -12.34
N HIS A 701 -56.08 2.70 -12.03
CA HIS A 701 -55.04 2.92 -13.02
C HIS A 701 -53.87 1.98 -12.80
N LYS A 702 -53.47 1.26 -13.85
CA LYS A 702 -52.24 0.46 -13.80
C LYS A 702 -51.03 1.39 -13.69
N VAL A 703 -50.43 1.43 -12.51
CA VAL A 703 -49.22 2.22 -12.22
C VAL A 703 -48.01 1.63 -12.95
N ARG A 704 -47.50 2.33 -13.96
CA ARG A 704 -46.28 1.94 -14.67
C ARG A 704 -45.06 2.50 -13.95
N GLY A 705 -44.00 1.70 -13.85
CA GLY A 705 -42.75 2.13 -13.21
C GLY A 705 -42.68 1.90 -11.70
N ASN A 706 -43.74 1.38 -11.07
CA ASN A 706 -43.73 0.87 -9.69
C ASN A 706 -43.11 1.87 -8.70
N GLY A 707 -42.08 1.49 -7.93
CA GLY A 707 -41.42 2.39 -6.98
C GLY A 707 -40.83 3.66 -7.62
N ARG A 708 -40.44 3.64 -8.90
CA ARG A 708 -40.01 4.88 -9.59
C ARG A 708 -41.17 5.87 -9.72
N PHE A 709 -42.38 5.38 -9.96
CA PHE A 709 -43.57 6.23 -10.01
C PHE A 709 -43.86 6.82 -8.62
N ILE A 710 -43.80 6.00 -7.56
CA ILE A 710 -44.02 6.47 -6.19
C ILE A 710 -43.03 7.55 -5.78
N ASN A 711 -41.74 7.37 -6.10
CA ASN A 711 -40.73 8.39 -5.83
C ASN A 711 -41.04 9.71 -6.54
N ASN A 712 -41.42 9.65 -7.83
CA ASN A 712 -41.79 10.85 -8.57
C ASN A 712 -43.05 11.50 -7.99
N LEU A 713 -44.05 10.69 -7.60
CA LEU A 713 -45.30 11.18 -7.02
C LEU A 713 -45.07 11.93 -5.71
N VAL A 714 -44.30 11.37 -4.78
CA VAL A 714 -44.01 12.00 -3.48
C VAL A 714 -43.16 13.26 -3.67
N ASN A 715 -42.16 13.22 -4.54
CA ASN A 715 -41.34 14.40 -4.83
C ASN A 715 -42.16 15.55 -5.45
N GLU A 716 -43.09 15.25 -6.35
CA GLU A 716 -44.01 16.25 -6.90
C GLU A 716 -44.99 16.75 -5.84
N ALA A 717 -45.50 15.88 -4.96
CA ALA A 717 -46.39 16.28 -3.88
C ALA A 717 -45.70 17.24 -2.90
N ILE A 718 -44.45 16.97 -2.53
CA ILE A 718 -43.63 17.87 -1.70
C ILE A 718 -43.43 19.23 -2.38
N GLN A 719 -43.20 19.27 -3.69
CA GLN A 719 -43.09 20.53 -4.43
C GLN A 719 -44.39 21.34 -4.43
N TYR A 720 -45.54 20.69 -4.64
CA TYR A 720 -46.83 21.36 -4.57
C TYR A 720 -47.18 21.84 -3.16
N GLN A 721 -46.83 21.06 -2.15
CA GLN A 721 -46.98 21.45 -0.75
C GLN A 721 -46.11 22.66 -0.41
N ALA A 722 -44.87 22.73 -0.90
CA ALA A 722 -44.00 23.88 -0.70
C ALA A 722 -44.58 25.17 -1.31
N ILE A 723 -45.25 25.09 -2.47
CA ILE A 723 -45.95 26.23 -3.07
C ILE A 723 -47.11 26.66 -2.17
N ARG A 724 -47.94 25.71 -1.73
CA ARG A 724 -49.11 25.98 -0.87
C ARG A 724 -48.70 26.64 0.44
N VAL A 725 -47.70 26.09 1.12
CA VAL A 725 -47.18 26.61 2.39
C VAL A 725 -46.59 28.02 2.28
N MET A 726 -46.07 28.39 1.11
CA MET A 726 -45.56 29.75 0.87
C MET A 726 -46.68 30.77 0.60
N GLU A 727 -47.84 30.32 0.10
CA GLU A 727 -48.97 31.17 -0.26
C GLU A 727 -49.98 31.33 0.89
N ASP A 728 -50.12 30.32 1.74
CA ASP A 728 -51.12 30.24 2.82
C ASP A 728 -50.48 30.16 4.23
N GLU A 729 -51.21 30.58 5.28
CA GLU A 729 -50.82 30.30 6.68
C GLU A 729 -51.19 28.85 7.02
N VAL A 730 -50.19 28.00 7.28
CA VAL A 730 -50.38 26.55 7.50
C VAL A 730 -49.96 26.14 8.92
N ASP A 731 -50.75 25.28 9.56
CA ASP A 731 -50.56 24.83 10.94
C ASP A 731 -49.55 23.67 11.04
N ASP A 732 -49.51 22.78 10.03
CA ASP A 732 -48.53 21.69 9.91
C ASP A 732 -47.73 21.79 8.60
N MET A 733 -46.44 22.07 8.74
CA MET A 733 -45.50 22.23 7.62
C MET A 733 -45.06 20.90 6.99
N ASN A 734 -45.43 19.77 7.62
CA ASN A 734 -45.04 18.42 7.21
C ASN A 734 -46.23 17.57 6.73
N GLU A 735 -47.44 18.13 6.66
CA GLU A 735 -48.61 17.44 6.10
C GLU A 735 -48.69 17.65 4.58
N LEU A 736 -48.73 16.55 3.82
CA LEU A 736 -49.10 16.53 2.40
C LEU A 736 -50.62 16.42 2.32
N GLU A 737 -51.29 17.52 1.95
CA GLU A 737 -52.74 17.53 1.83
C GLU A 737 -53.20 16.84 0.54
N LEU A 738 -54.47 16.42 0.52
CA LEU A 738 -55.11 15.80 -0.64
C LEU A 738 -54.89 16.61 -1.93
N VAL A 739 -54.95 17.95 -1.86
CA VAL A 739 -54.76 18.84 -3.02
C VAL A 739 -53.34 18.75 -3.61
N ASP A 740 -52.33 18.51 -2.76
CA ASP A 740 -50.94 18.41 -3.19
C ASP A 740 -50.73 17.09 -3.95
N LEU A 741 -51.26 16.00 -3.40
CA LEU A 741 -51.21 14.65 -4.00
C LEU A 741 -52.05 14.55 -5.28
N GLU A 742 -53.21 15.23 -5.36
CA GLU A 742 -54.01 15.31 -6.58
C GLU A 742 -53.26 16.01 -7.72
N LYS A 743 -52.60 17.14 -7.43
CA LYS A 743 -51.79 17.86 -8.42
C LYS A 743 -50.59 17.01 -8.86
N ALA A 744 -49.88 16.41 -7.90
CA ALA A 744 -48.74 15.53 -8.16
C ALA A 744 -49.13 14.33 -9.03
N TRP A 745 -50.23 13.66 -8.71
CA TRP A 745 -50.75 12.54 -9.50
C TRP A 745 -50.97 12.91 -10.96
N ASN A 746 -51.59 14.07 -11.20
CA ASN A 746 -51.87 14.55 -12.54
C ASN A 746 -50.60 14.97 -13.30
N ALA A 747 -49.59 15.48 -12.60
CA ALA A 747 -48.30 15.85 -13.19
C ALA A 747 -47.52 14.61 -13.64
N VAL A 748 -47.27 13.66 -12.72
CA VAL A 748 -46.47 12.46 -13.01
C VAL A 748 -47.10 11.60 -14.11
N ARG A 749 -48.44 11.53 -14.16
CA ARG A 749 -49.16 10.79 -15.21
C ARG A 749 -49.07 11.45 -16.59
N ARG A 750 -48.85 12.77 -16.71
CA ARG A 750 -48.68 13.43 -18.01
C ARG A 750 -47.31 13.15 -18.63
N GLU A 751 -46.32 12.80 -17.80
CA GLU A 751 -44.95 12.50 -18.23
C GLU A 751 -44.68 11.01 -18.47
N SER A 752 -45.59 10.12 -18.04
CA SER A 752 -45.51 8.66 -18.17
C SER A 752 -46.47 8.09 -19.22
#